data_AF-A0A7V4LYC7-F1
#
_entry.id   AF-A0A7V4LYC7-F1
#
_cell.length_a   1.000
_cell.length_b   1.000
_cell.length_c   1.000
_cell.angle_alpha   90.00
_cell.angle_beta   90.00
_cell.angle_gamma   90.00
#
_symmetry.space_group_name_H-M   'P 1'
#
loop_
_entity.id
_entity.type
_entity.pdbx_description
1 polymer ?
#
loop_
_entity_poly.entity_id
_entity_poly.type
_entity_poly.pdbx_seq_one_letter_code
_entity_poly.pdbx_strand_id
1 'polypeptide(L)'
;MKHLAKWLASCWVCAAAYPALLPAVDRFVALGGGNVAPYTNWAGAATSIQAAIDASSSGDCIWVSNGTYVSSGPATNASMLYIDKAITLRSWSGAAATIIDGGYPLVTNRCLCISNASAVVEGFTIRNGCASGGPSSGFGGGVYVAVGGTMRNCLIAGNRADSAGGGVYFAISGALVNCTIVTNIAGGTGGGLAVGSNATVRNCIVYFNSGSPANWHTNLTASISYTCASPLPPGTGNTDSDPQLASISSTNVHLSAGSPCINTGLSESWMYSSCDLDGQERVMRQRVDIGVDEYTRVWYVAPAPAGSDTYPGSASFPWATIQYAVTNASVGHDDMILVAGGEYVENIIFPSTGPTGLVVRGGYRASDWAWSPADCPTVIRAANSANHVITLSSPSHTLASLVIGGGNCGIYNSISMNTRFGVYECAVTNNSSHGILINGTKCALSARNCLIAGNGGDGIRFVVDNSPYGSPIYNCTIAGNGGDGIFMNYLTVGVDVRNCIITGNGGYGLRQNPVNSHNWMTVAYSDIYGNALGAMCTRVADDKINVSTGVVSCVPQFVASGDYCLSASSACVDRGEDLSLAGVTMDIQGKRRLGAFDQGCCESDYSAPARLAQVYVDAAASDDLGDGSSWATAKKTIGSGLAAAATGGTCYVAGGTYDEQIFMPGSVTLAGTNRNAVIVSCTGTFHNVTIAENDSVVRGISTRGGNRGIDITGDRARVSDCILSGHAYGVGHISQRAVVENCLITSNST
;
A
#
# COMPACT_ATOMS: atom_id res chain seq x y z
N MET A 1 -18.57 27.84 45.77
CA MET A 1 -18.38 29.08 44.96
C MET A 1 -17.37 30.09 45.55
N LYS A 2 -16.33 29.69 46.30
CA LYS A 2 -15.20 30.59 46.66
C LYS A 2 -13.80 29.95 46.56
N HIS A 3 -13.67 28.85 45.82
CA HIS A 3 -12.37 28.20 45.54
C HIS A 3 -12.04 28.06 44.04
N LEU A 4 -12.92 28.53 43.14
CA LEU A 4 -12.68 28.52 41.68
C LEU A 4 -12.05 29.83 41.15
N ALA A 5 -12.00 30.90 41.97
CA ALA A 5 -11.60 32.23 41.50
C ALA A 5 -10.09 32.54 41.60
N LYS A 6 -9.27 31.61 42.11
CA LYS A 6 -7.80 31.79 42.21
C LYS A 6 -7.01 31.09 41.10
N TRP A 7 -7.66 30.34 40.21
CA TRP A 7 -7.02 29.67 39.06
C TRP A 7 -7.19 30.40 37.72
N LEU A 8 -7.96 31.50 37.67
CA LEU A 8 -8.23 32.26 36.44
C LEU A 8 -7.43 33.56 36.30
N ALA A 9 -6.54 33.89 37.24
CA ALA A 9 -5.81 35.17 37.24
C ALA A 9 -4.31 35.08 36.94
N SER A 10 -3.79 33.92 36.54
CA SER A 10 -2.36 33.71 36.24
C SER A 10 -2.06 33.26 34.80
N CYS A 11 -3.02 33.35 33.88
CA CYS A 11 -2.86 32.91 32.49
C CYS A 11 -2.84 34.06 31.47
N TRP A 12 -2.39 35.25 31.87
CA TRP A 12 -2.28 36.42 30.99
C TRP A 12 -0.92 37.11 31.15
N VAL A 13 0.17 36.40 30.83
CA VAL A 13 1.44 37.01 30.44
C VAL A 13 2.11 36.11 29.40
N CYS A 14 2.45 36.70 28.24
CA CYS A 14 3.14 36.11 27.09
C CYS A 14 2.36 35.17 26.15
N ALA A 15 1.33 35.71 25.49
CA ALA A 15 1.04 35.31 24.11
C ALA A 15 2.09 35.97 23.19
N ALA A 16 3.30 35.43 23.17
CA ALA A 16 4.13 35.56 21.98
C ALA A 16 3.42 34.75 20.89
N ALA A 17 3.13 35.38 19.75
CA ALA A 17 2.59 34.69 18.60
C ALA A 17 3.50 33.50 18.27
N TYR A 18 3.07 32.29 18.61
CA TYR A 18 3.61 31.11 17.96
C TYR A 18 3.18 31.23 16.50
N PRO A 19 4.11 31.31 15.53
CA PRO A 19 3.70 31.14 14.15
C PRO A 19 2.99 29.78 14.08
N ALA A 20 1.77 29.77 13.55
CA ALA A 20 1.08 28.53 13.22
C ALA A 20 2.07 27.65 12.43
N LEU A 21 2.32 26.42 12.87
CA LEU A 21 3.04 25.46 12.05
C LEU A 21 2.26 25.35 10.74
N LEU A 22 2.85 25.83 9.65
CA LEU A 22 2.38 25.50 8.32
C LEU A 22 2.36 23.96 8.21
N PRO A 23 1.36 23.36 7.55
CA PRO A 23 1.37 21.93 7.31
C PRO A 23 2.66 21.56 6.57
N ALA A 24 3.26 20.42 6.93
CA ALA A 24 4.43 19.90 6.23
C ALA A 24 4.12 19.76 4.74
N VAL A 25 5.03 20.21 3.88
CA VAL A 25 4.84 20.20 2.42
C VAL A 25 5.91 19.31 1.77
N ASP A 26 5.48 18.54 0.77
CA ASP A 26 6.40 17.82 -0.12
C ASP A 26 7.07 18.78 -1.12
N ARG A 27 8.38 18.65 -1.25
CA ARG A 27 9.19 19.39 -2.22
C ARG A 27 9.94 18.44 -3.12
N PHE A 28 10.13 18.84 -4.37
CA PHE A 28 10.68 17.98 -5.41
C PHE A 28 11.97 18.57 -5.96
N VAL A 29 12.96 17.71 -6.17
CA VAL A 29 14.26 18.05 -6.75
C VAL A 29 14.52 17.13 -7.95
N ALA A 30 14.80 17.71 -9.11
CA ALA A 30 15.15 16.98 -10.32
C ALA A 30 16.14 17.77 -11.17
N LEU A 31 17.17 17.12 -11.73
CA LEU A 31 18.18 17.76 -12.59
C LEU A 31 17.57 18.51 -13.79
N GLY A 32 16.44 18.03 -14.31
CA GLY A 32 15.68 18.64 -15.41
C GLY A 32 14.43 19.41 -14.97
N GLY A 33 14.28 19.73 -13.68
CA GLY A 33 13.12 20.45 -13.15
C GLY A 33 13.04 21.89 -13.63
N GLY A 34 11.83 22.47 -13.64
CA GLY A 34 11.58 23.86 -14.05
C GLY A 34 12.13 24.92 -13.09
N ASN A 35 12.63 24.52 -11.92
CA ASN A 35 13.18 25.38 -10.87
C ASN A 35 12.24 26.51 -10.43
N VAL A 36 10.97 26.16 -10.18
CA VAL A 36 9.92 27.11 -9.78
C VAL A 36 9.55 26.90 -8.31
N ALA A 37 9.99 27.81 -7.44
CA ALA A 37 9.61 27.80 -6.03
C ALA A 37 8.08 27.91 -5.89
N PRO A 38 7.43 27.20 -4.94
CA PRO A 38 8.02 26.50 -3.80
C PRO A 38 8.41 25.03 -4.04
N TYR A 39 8.48 24.58 -5.30
CA TYR A 39 8.91 23.23 -5.71
C TYR A 39 7.94 22.09 -5.33
N THR A 40 6.63 22.31 -5.42
CA THR A 40 5.59 21.37 -4.93
C THR A 40 5.15 20.29 -5.92
N ASN A 41 5.82 20.18 -7.07
CA ASN A 41 5.63 19.08 -8.02
C ASN A 41 6.89 18.89 -8.89
N TRP A 42 6.96 17.77 -9.62
CA TRP A 42 8.11 17.44 -10.47
C TRP A 42 8.36 18.44 -11.60
N ALA A 43 7.31 19.02 -12.21
CA ALA A 43 7.47 19.98 -13.31
C ALA A 43 8.13 21.28 -12.82
N GLY A 44 7.77 21.75 -11.62
CA GLY A 44 8.36 22.90 -10.95
C GLY A 44 9.59 22.57 -10.10
N ALA A 45 10.07 21.32 -10.08
CA ALA A 45 11.10 20.86 -9.14
C ALA A 45 12.36 21.72 -9.14
N ALA A 46 12.99 21.85 -7.98
CA ALA A 46 14.28 22.51 -7.84
C ALA A 46 15.34 21.73 -8.62
N THR A 47 16.28 22.44 -9.24
CA THR A 47 17.42 21.81 -9.96
C THR A 47 18.60 21.49 -9.06
N SER A 48 18.55 21.91 -7.79
CA SER A 48 19.54 21.59 -6.76
C SER A 48 18.88 21.23 -5.43
N ILE A 49 19.53 20.34 -4.67
CA ILE A 49 19.04 19.90 -3.36
C ILE A 49 19.02 21.08 -2.37
N GLN A 50 20.06 21.93 -2.38
CA GLN A 50 20.14 23.05 -1.44
C GLN A 50 19.02 24.08 -1.66
N ALA A 51 18.61 24.36 -2.90
CA ALA A 51 17.49 25.27 -3.16
C ALA A 51 16.18 24.77 -2.53
N ALA A 52 15.93 23.46 -2.57
CA ALA A 52 14.78 22.87 -1.88
C ALA A 52 14.93 22.96 -0.35
N ILE A 53 16.12 22.70 0.20
CA ILE A 53 16.41 22.86 1.65
C ILE A 53 16.16 24.31 2.10
N ASP A 54 16.64 25.28 1.32
CA ASP A 54 16.50 26.71 1.62
C ASP A 54 15.02 27.12 1.63
N ALA A 55 14.23 26.60 0.69
CA ALA A 55 12.79 26.84 0.60
C ALA A 55 11.99 26.12 1.71
N SER A 56 12.51 25.03 2.26
CA SER A 56 11.83 24.20 3.28
C SER A 56 11.64 24.88 4.63
N SER A 57 10.56 24.47 5.31
CA SER A 57 10.32 24.69 6.74
C SER A 57 10.52 23.38 7.51
N SER A 58 10.67 23.47 8.83
CA SER A 58 10.72 22.28 9.70
C SER A 58 9.44 21.44 9.54
N GLY A 59 9.61 20.13 9.32
CA GLY A 59 8.54 19.17 9.02
C GLY A 59 8.46 18.77 7.55
N ASP A 60 9.00 19.57 6.63
CA ASP A 60 8.92 19.31 5.19
C ASP A 60 9.69 18.04 4.78
N CYS A 61 9.20 17.40 3.72
CA CYS A 61 9.86 16.28 3.05
C CYS A 61 10.35 16.72 1.66
N ILE A 62 11.60 16.39 1.33
CA ILE A 62 12.23 16.69 0.04
C ILE A 62 12.47 15.36 -0.68
N TRP A 63 11.79 15.18 -1.81
CA TRP A 63 11.93 14.05 -2.72
C TRP A 63 12.91 14.39 -3.84
N VAL A 64 13.95 13.58 -3.99
CA VAL A 64 15.00 13.79 -4.99
C VAL A 64 14.91 12.70 -6.06
N SER A 65 14.76 13.11 -7.32
CA SER A 65 14.71 12.17 -8.45
C SER A 65 16.07 11.54 -8.72
N ASN A 66 16.09 10.50 -9.55
CA ASN A 66 17.30 9.82 -9.97
C ASN A 66 18.30 10.79 -10.62
N GLY A 67 19.59 10.54 -10.39
CA GLY A 67 20.66 11.36 -10.94
C GLY A 67 21.82 11.56 -9.97
N THR A 68 22.84 12.26 -10.46
CA THR A 68 24.00 12.68 -9.66
C THR A 68 23.89 14.17 -9.37
N TYR A 69 23.79 14.51 -8.08
CA TYR A 69 23.66 15.88 -7.59
C TYR A 69 24.99 16.31 -6.98
N VAL A 70 25.55 17.40 -7.52
CA VAL A 70 26.79 17.97 -7.00
C VAL A 70 26.51 18.66 -5.67
N SER A 71 27.37 18.39 -4.70
CA SER A 71 27.33 19.00 -3.38
C SER A 71 27.64 20.49 -3.49
N SER A 72 26.60 21.31 -3.36
CA SER A 72 26.67 22.76 -3.43
C SER A 72 25.80 23.34 -2.32
N GLY A 73 26.45 23.99 -1.36
CA GLY A 73 25.79 24.54 -0.18
C GLY A 73 25.21 25.94 -0.38
N PRO A 74 24.67 26.54 0.69
CA PRO A 74 24.18 27.91 0.65
C PRO A 74 25.33 28.88 0.35
N ALA A 75 25.03 30.13 -0.02
CA ALA A 75 26.05 31.13 -0.33
C ALA A 75 27.10 31.33 0.80
N THR A 76 26.72 31.05 2.05
CA THR A 76 27.58 31.13 3.24
C THR A 76 28.48 29.91 3.44
N ASN A 77 28.21 28.79 2.75
CA ASN A 77 28.98 27.55 2.86
C ASN A 77 28.85 26.69 1.59
N ALA A 78 29.26 27.23 0.44
CA ALA A 78 29.01 26.63 -0.87
C ALA A 78 29.64 25.24 -1.10
N SER A 79 30.54 24.80 -0.22
CA SER A 79 31.32 23.57 -0.37
C SER A 79 30.67 22.30 0.19
N MET A 80 29.40 22.35 0.65
CA MET A 80 28.65 21.17 1.11
C MET A 80 27.15 21.42 1.21
N LEU A 81 26.31 20.39 1.01
CA LEU A 81 24.90 20.49 1.35
C LEU A 81 24.75 20.70 2.86
N TYR A 82 23.96 21.70 3.26
CA TYR A 82 23.83 22.10 4.66
C TYR A 82 22.38 21.94 5.13
N ILE A 83 22.15 20.99 6.04
CA ILE A 83 20.84 20.72 6.64
C ILE A 83 20.85 21.24 8.08
N ASP A 84 20.10 22.33 8.32
CA ASP A 84 19.95 23.00 9.62
C ASP A 84 18.51 23.00 10.14
N LYS A 85 17.57 22.48 9.34
CA LYS A 85 16.14 22.36 9.67
C LYS A 85 15.76 20.92 9.97
N ALA A 86 14.64 20.75 10.67
CA ALA A 86 14.06 19.44 10.96
C ALA A 86 13.29 18.92 9.73
N ILE A 87 14.00 18.51 8.68
CA ILE A 87 13.42 18.06 7.40
C ILE A 87 13.76 16.60 7.12
N THR A 88 12.98 15.96 6.25
CA THR A 88 13.33 14.66 5.67
C THR A 88 13.84 14.89 4.24
N LEU A 89 15.10 14.56 3.98
CA LEU A 89 15.68 14.51 2.64
C LEU A 89 15.71 13.04 2.19
N ARG A 90 15.03 12.71 1.10
CA ARG A 90 14.81 11.33 0.67
C ARG A 90 14.97 11.16 -0.84
N SER A 91 15.59 10.06 -1.26
CA SER A 91 15.64 9.68 -2.67
C SER A 91 14.33 9.04 -3.15
N TRP A 92 14.07 9.16 -4.45
CA TRP A 92 12.86 8.59 -5.06
C TRP A 92 12.97 7.09 -5.35
N SER A 93 14.15 6.60 -5.75
CA SER A 93 14.36 5.21 -6.21
C SER A 93 15.54 4.53 -5.53
N GLY A 94 15.79 4.87 -4.27
CA GLY A 94 16.85 4.25 -3.48
C GLY A 94 18.25 4.79 -3.80
N ALA A 95 19.22 4.25 -3.07
CA ALA A 95 20.59 4.75 -3.07
C ALA A 95 21.36 4.37 -4.35
N ALA A 96 21.00 3.29 -5.05
CA ALA A 96 21.60 2.96 -6.34
C ALA A 96 21.31 4.03 -7.42
N ALA A 97 20.16 4.69 -7.35
CA ALA A 97 19.68 5.60 -8.39
C ALA A 97 19.95 7.09 -8.10
N THR A 98 20.19 7.47 -6.84
CA THR A 98 20.30 8.88 -6.43
C THR A 98 21.60 9.13 -5.67
N ILE A 99 22.48 9.92 -6.27
CA ILE A 99 23.86 10.11 -5.82
C ILE A 99 24.07 11.56 -5.40
N ILE A 100 24.63 11.76 -4.21
CA ILE A 100 25.22 13.03 -3.75
C ILE A 100 26.73 12.93 -3.92
N ASP A 101 27.28 13.77 -4.80
CA ASP A 101 28.68 13.70 -5.22
C ASP A 101 29.45 14.95 -4.74
N GLY A 102 30.54 14.72 -4.00
CA GLY A 102 31.43 15.77 -3.51
C GLY A 102 32.46 16.24 -4.55
N GLY A 103 32.60 15.57 -5.69
CA GLY A 103 33.44 16.00 -6.80
C GLY A 103 34.96 15.83 -6.63
N TYR A 104 35.44 15.20 -5.55
CA TYR A 104 36.85 14.80 -5.43
C TYR A 104 37.24 13.81 -6.53
N PRO A 105 38.45 13.89 -7.12
CA PRO A 105 39.59 14.77 -6.77
C PRO A 105 39.58 16.15 -7.42
N LEU A 106 38.55 16.51 -8.20
CA LEU A 106 38.52 17.79 -8.91
C LEU A 106 38.26 18.98 -7.97
N VAL A 107 37.49 18.75 -6.91
CA VAL A 107 37.24 19.72 -5.84
C VAL A 107 37.33 19.04 -4.48
N THR A 108 37.56 19.81 -3.43
CA THR A 108 37.66 19.32 -2.04
C THR A 108 36.41 19.64 -1.24
N ASN A 109 35.24 19.36 -1.81
CA ASN A 109 33.96 19.63 -1.16
C ASN A 109 33.56 18.42 -0.29
N ARG A 110 33.01 18.71 0.88
CA ARG A 110 32.31 17.71 1.68
C ARG A 110 30.92 17.49 1.07
N CYS A 111 30.38 16.27 1.10
CA CYS A 111 29.05 16.06 0.53
C CYS A 111 27.96 16.72 1.36
N LEU A 112 27.94 16.43 2.66
CA LEU A 112 26.82 16.78 3.53
C LEU A 112 27.27 17.22 4.93
N CYS A 113 26.58 18.21 5.48
CA CYS A 113 26.60 18.57 6.88
C CYS A 113 25.20 18.52 7.48
N ILE A 114 25.03 17.75 8.56
CA ILE A 114 23.78 17.64 9.31
C ILE A 114 23.95 18.37 10.64
N SER A 115 23.17 19.43 10.85
CA SER A 115 23.26 20.31 12.02
C SER A 115 21.95 20.42 12.79
N ASN A 116 20.98 19.56 12.49
CA ASN A 116 19.71 19.48 13.18
C ASN A 116 19.41 18.06 13.65
N ALA A 117 19.05 17.92 14.93
CA ALA A 117 18.87 16.62 15.56
C ALA A 117 17.68 15.81 15.01
N SER A 118 16.71 16.48 14.39
CA SER A 118 15.49 15.88 13.83
C SER A 118 15.55 15.75 12.30
N ALA A 119 16.67 16.08 11.67
CA ALA A 119 16.84 15.85 10.24
C ALA A 119 16.94 14.34 9.92
N VAL A 120 16.34 13.93 8.82
CA VAL A 120 16.45 12.57 8.28
C VAL A 120 17.03 12.63 6.88
N VAL A 121 18.03 11.79 6.60
CA VAL A 121 18.63 11.64 5.27
C VAL A 121 18.53 10.16 4.89
N GLU A 122 17.85 9.88 3.78
CA GLU A 122 17.41 8.54 3.46
C GLU A 122 17.60 8.17 1.98
N GLY A 123 18.21 7.01 1.74
CA GLY A 123 18.22 6.42 0.40
C GLY A 123 19.24 7.02 -0.55
N PHE A 124 20.38 7.56 -0.09
CA PHE A 124 21.39 8.16 -0.98
C PHE A 124 22.67 7.34 -1.06
N THR A 125 23.28 7.33 -2.24
CA THR A 125 24.73 7.11 -2.35
C THR A 125 25.46 8.43 -2.12
N ILE A 126 26.39 8.46 -1.17
CA ILE A 126 27.21 9.63 -0.82
C ILE A 126 28.66 9.30 -1.13
N ARG A 127 29.25 9.98 -2.12
CA ARG A 127 30.59 9.65 -2.61
C ARG A 127 31.42 10.86 -3.02
N ASN A 128 32.72 10.62 -3.18
CA ASN A 128 33.70 11.61 -3.63
C ASN A 128 33.70 12.90 -2.79
N GLY A 129 33.25 12.83 -1.54
CA GLY A 129 33.39 13.90 -0.57
C GLY A 129 34.81 13.97 -0.06
N CYS A 130 35.33 15.19 0.11
CA CYS A 130 36.65 15.43 0.65
C CYS A 130 36.62 16.55 1.69
N ALA A 131 37.14 16.23 2.89
CA ALA A 131 37.38 17.20 3.95
C ALA A 131 38.90 17.43 4.08
N SER A 132 39.40 18.45 3.36
CA SER A 132 40.82 18.85 3.40
C SER A 132 41.03 20.09 4.27
N GLY A 133 41.95 20.05 5.23
CA GLY A 133 42.31 21.19 6.10
C GLY A 133 42.73 20.80 7.53
N GLY A 134 43.07 21.80 8.35
CA GLY A 134 43.56 21.62 9.72
C GLY A 134 42.58 20.91 10.68
N PRO A 135 42.95 20.71 11.97
CA PRO A 135 42.33 19.77 12.92
C PRO A 135 40.87 20.05 13.35
N SER A 136 40.12 20.88 12.63
CA SER A 136 38.67 21.13 12.79
C SER A 136 37.89 21.07 11.47
N SER A 137 38.55 21.21 10.32
CA SER A 137 37.95 21.15 8.97
C SER A 137 38.17 19.80 8.28
N GLY A 138 39.13 19.00 8.76
CA GLY A 138 39.55 17.72 8.17
C GLY A 138 38.74 16.49 8.61
N PHE A 139 37.50 16.66 9.08
CA PHE A 139 36.62 15.57 9.53
C PHE A 139 35.43 15.34 8.58
N GLY A 140 34.96 14.09 8.47
CA GLY A 140 33.69 13.79 7.79
C GLY A 140 33.75 14.12 6.31
N GLY A 141 34.54 13.37 5.54
CA GLY A 141 34.74 13.63 4.10
C GLY A 141 33.45 13.56 3.31
N GLY A 142 32.69 12.48 3.52
CA GLY A 142 31.34 12.34 2.99
C GLY A 142 30.36 13.16 3.82
N VAL A 143 30.21 12.80 5.09
CA VAL A 143 29.23 13.42 5.99
C VAL A 143 29.86 13.88 7.29
N TYR A 144 29.58 15.13 7.65
CA TYR A 144 29.86 15.69 8.97
C TYR A 144 28.55 15.91 9.73
N VAL A 145 28.38 15.20 10.84
CA VAL A 145 27.20 15.33 11.70
C VAL A 145 27.56 16.20 12.90
N ALA A 146 27.15 17.47 12.84
CA ALA A 146 27.45 18.47 13.84
C ALA A 146 26.60 18.25 15.11
N VAL A 147 25.28 18.16 14.96
CA VAL A 147 24.32 18.11 16.08
C VAL A 147 23.15 17.17 15.75
N GLY A 148 23.35 15.86 15.86
CA GLY A 148 22.27 14.89 15.73
C GLY A 148 21.82 14.61 14.29
N GLY A 149 20.63 14.02 14.16
CA GLY A 149 20.04 13.61 12.89
C GLY A 149 20.16 12.10 12.64
N THR A 150 19.33 11.59 11.74
CA THR A 150 19.30 10.18 11.35
C THR A 150 19.68 10.04 9.89
N MET A 151 20.71 9.24 9.63
CA MET A 151 21.03 8.75 8.31
C MET A 151 20.60 7.29 8.21
N ARG A 152 19.82 6.96 7.19
CA ARG A 152 19.38 5.57 6.97
C ARG A 152 19.33 5.15 5.52
N ASN A 153 19.45 3.86 5.26
CA ASN A 153 19.43 3.29 3.90
C ASN A 153 20.39 4.03 2.94
N CYS A 154 21.57 4.41 3.43
CA CYS A 154 22.57 5.14 2.65
C CYS A 154 23.79 4.28 2.36
N LEU A 155 24.33 4.42 1.15
CA LEU A 155 25.66 3.94 0.79
C LEU A 155 26.66 5.09 0.91
N ILE A 156 27.69 4.94 1.73
CA ILE A 156 28.70 5.98 1.96
C ILE A 156 30.05 5.43 1.51
N ALA A 157 30.51 5.86 0.34
CA ALA A 157 31.64 5.22 -0.33
C ALA A 157 32.61 6.17 -1.01
N GLY A 158 33.89 5.83 -1.01
CA GLY A 158 34.92 6.59 -1.75
C GLY A 158 35.14 8.02 -1.26
N ASN A 159 34.86 8.32 0.01
CA ASN A 159 35.05 9.65 0.59
C ASN A 159 36.39 9.76 1.34
N ARG A 160 36.92 10.99 1.48
CA ARG A 160 38.24 11.26 2.07
C ARG A 160 38.22 12.34 3.14
N ALA A 161 38.92 12.12 4.24
CA ALA A 161 39.17 13.13 5.27
C ALA A 161 40.65 13.16 5.66
N ASP A 162 41.21 14.33 5.95
CA ASP A 162 42.61 14.43 6.39
C ASP A 162 42.79 13.92 7.83
N SER A 163 41.77 14.07 8.70
CA SER A 163 41.87 13.75 10.13
C SER A 163 41.10 12.49 10.53
N ALA A 164 39.76 12.48 10.49
CA ALA A 164 38.99 11.32 10.93
C ALA A 164 37.62 11.23 10.23
N GLY A 165 37.07 10.01 10.13
CA GLY A 165 35.75 9.80 9.54
C GLY A 165 35.74 10.14 8.06
N GLY A 166 36.52 9.42 7.24
CA GLY A 166 36.53 9.62 5.79
C GLY A 166 35.13 9.55 5.20
N GLY A 167 34.35 8.55 5.62
CA GLY A 167 32.92 8.44 5.32
C GLY A 167 32.07 9.37 6.17
N VAL A 168 31.99 9.09 7.47
CA VAL A 168 31.14 9.81 8.43
C VAL A 168 31.92 10.21 9.68
N TYR A 169 31.72 11.45 10.13
CA TYR A 169 32.16 11.91 11.44
C TYR A 169 30.99 12.44 12.26
N PHE A 170 30.77 11.88 13.46
CA PHE A 170 29.82 12.41 14.46
C PHE A 170 30.55 13.29 15.46
N ALA A 171 30.24 14.59 15.48
CA ALA A 171 30.84 15.52 16.44
C ALA A 171 30.22 15.40 17.83
N ILE A 172 28.88 15.43 17.91
CA ILE A 172 28.14 15.45 19.19
C ILE A 172 27.22 14.24 19.35
N SER A 173 26.27 14.05 18.43
CA SER A 173 25.27 12.98 18.46
C SER A 173 24.77 12.67 17.06
N GLY A 174 24.05 11.56 16.91
CA GLY A 174 23.30 11.20 15.70
C GLY A 174 23.12 9.70 15.54
N ALA A 175 22.49 9.27 14.46
CA ALA A 175 22.20 7.87 14.18
C ALA A 175 22.56 7.46 12.75
N LEU A 176 23.17 6.28 12.61
CA LEU A 176 23.30 5.52 11.37
C LEU A 176 22.49 4.23 11.50
N VAL A 177 21.57 4.01 10.56
CA VAL A 177 20.70 2.82 10.57
C VAL A 177 20.62 2.22 9.17
N ASN A 178 20.94 0.95 8.98
CA ASN A 178 20.85 0.30 7.66
C ASN A 178 21.70 0.99 6.58
N CYS A 179 22.94 1.33 6.94
CA CYS A 179 23.89 1.95 6.01
C CYS A 179 25.06 1.02 5.71
N THR A 180 25.63 1.13 4.52
CA THR A 180 26.89 0.47 4.15
C THR A 180 27.97 1.52 3.94
N ILE A 181 29.08 1.42 4.67
CA ILE A 181 30.19 2.37 4.70
C ILE A 181 31.45 1.64 4.25
N VAL A 182 31.90 1.93 3.03
CA VAL A 182 33.00 1.19 2.37
C VAL A 182 33.93 2.12 1.61
N THR A 183 35.18 1.69 1.40
CA THR A 183 36.16 2.38 0.53
C THR A 183 36.45 3.85 0.89
N ASN A 184 36.15 4.28 2.11
CA ASN A 184 36.46 5.63 2.58
C ASN A 184 37.84 5.68 3.22
N ILE A 185 38.49 6.86 3.17
CA ILE A 185 39.87 7.06 3.60
C ILE A 185 39.95 8.21 4.62
N ALA A 186 40.62 7.98 5.75
CA ALA A 186 41.01 9.01 6.70
C ALA A 186 42.53 9.02 6.89
N GLY A 187 43.16 10.20 6.93
CA GLY A 187 44.57 10.34 7.26
C GLY A 187 44.91 9.98 8.71
N GLY A 188 43.94 10.12 9.63
CA GLY A 188 43.99 9.62 11.00
C GLY A 188 43.03 8.46 11.23
N THR A 189 42.13 8.57 12.20
CA THR A 189 41.33 7.45 12.72
C THR A 189 39.98 7.26 12.02
N GLY A 190 39.53 6.01 11.91
CA GLY A 190 38.17 5.70 11.48
C GLY A 190 37.90 6.06 10.02
N GLY A 191 38.54 5.34 9.10
CA GLY A 191 38.41 5.60 7.65
C GLY A 191 36.96 5.70 7.18
N GLY A 192 36.10 4.80 7.66
CA GLY A 192 34.67 4.80 7.39
C GLY A 192 33.89 5.66 8.37
N LEU A 193 34.06 5.41 9.66
CA LEU A 193 33.27 6.02 10.72
C LEU A 193 34.14 6.51 11.88
N ALA A 194 33.96 7.76 12.30
CA ALA A 194 34.53 8.26 13.55
C ALA A 194 33.46 8.95 14.41
N VAL A 195 33.47 8.66 15.71
CA VAL A 195 32.54 9.25 16.70
C VAL A 195 33.34 10.03 17.73
N GLY A 196 33.19 11.36 17.71
CA GLY A 196 33.84 12.29 18.63
C GLY A 196 33.18 12.36 20.01
N SER A 197 31.85 12.26 20.07
CA SER A 197 31.10 12.20 21.34
C SER A 197 30.19 10.98 21.36
N ASN A 198 28.89 11.12 21.09
CA ASN A 198 27.90 10.04 21.09
C ASN A 198 27.43 9.73 19.65
N ALA A 199 27.03 8.50 19.39
CA ALA A 199 26.32 8.09 18.18
C ALA A 199 25.58 6.77 18.42
N THR A 200 24.51 6.54 17.66
CA THR A 200 23.88 5.22 17.56
C THR A 200 24.17 4.65 16.18
N VAL A 201 24.73 3.45 16.11
CA VAL A 201 25.03 2.75 14.86
C VAL A 201 24.35 1.39 14.90
N ARG A 202 23.46 1.13 13.95
CA ARG A 202 22.65 -0.10 13.96
C ARG A 202 22.44 -0.65 12.56
N ASN A 203 22.43 -1.97 12.42
CA ASN A 203 22.21 -2.63 11.13
C ASN A 203 23.16 -2.11 10.04
N CYS A 204 24.37 -1.71 10.40
CA CYS A 204 25.30 -1.10 9.45
C CYS A 204 26.42 -2.06 9.04
N ILE A 205 26.98 -1.86 7.86
CA ILE A 205 28.26 -2.46 7.45
C ILE A 205 29.32 -1.36 7.47
N VAL A 206 30.42 -1.58 8.19
CA VAL A 206 31.60 -0.68 8.21
C VAL A 206 32.86 -1.49 7.91
N TYR A 207 33.17 -1.61 6.63
CA TYR A 207 34.20 -2.53 6.12
C TYR A 207 34.98 -1.93 4.94
N PHE A 208 36.15 -2.47 4.62
CA PHE A 208 36.97 -2.02 3.47
C PHE A 208 37.28 -0.50 3.46
N ASN A 209 37.42 0.12 4.63
CA ASN A 209 37.83 1.51 4.76
C ASN A 209 39.31 1.61 5.16
N SER A 210 39.94 2.76 4.99
CA SER A 210 41.35 2.98 5.32
C SER A 210 41.49 4.10 6.33
N GLY A 211 42.04 3.79 7.50
CA GLY A 211 42.37 4.74 8.57
C GLY A 211 43.22 4.04 9.62
N SER A 212 44.02 4.80 10.36
CA SER A 212 44.89 4.27 11.43
C SER A 212 44.29 4.59 12.80
N PRO A 213 44.02 3.60 13.68
CA PRO A 213 44.40 2.18 13.55
C PRO A 213 43.36 1.28 12.88
N ALA A 214 42.14 1.76 12.56
CA ALA A 214 41.02 0.92 12.15
C ALA A 214 40.04 1.58 11.16
N ASN A 215 39.16 0.74 10.56
CA ASN A 215 38.05 1.15 9.70
C ASN A 215 37.09 2.13 10.39
N TRP A 216 36.95 2.02 11.71
CA TRP A 216 36.09 2.86 12.51
C TRP A 216 36.75 3.22 13.85
N HIS A 217 36.28 4.30 14.50
CA HIS A 217 36.78 4.75 15.80
C HIS A 217 35.67 5.42 16.62
N THR A 218 35.58 5.15 17.93
CA THR A 218 34.62 5.81 18.83
C THR A 218 35.23 6.18 20.19
N ASN A 219 34.71 7.26 20.78
CA ASN A 219 35.06 7.68 22.14
C ASN A 219 34.09 7.09 23.19
N LEU A 220 34.15 5.77 23.42
CA LEU A 220 33.50 4.95 24.48
C LEU A 220 31.99 5.12 24.79
N THR A 221 31.29 6.11 24.24
CA THR A 221 29.88 6.43 24.54
C THR A 221 28.94 6.13 23.37
N ALA A 222 29.47 5.71 22.22
CA ALA A 222 28.68 5.26 21.09
C ALA A 222 27.99 3.92 21.38
N SER A 223 26.71 3.80 21.00
CA SER A 223 25.96 2.55 21.03
C SER A 223 26.00 1.90 19.65
N ILE A 224 26.66 0.75 19.53
CA ILE A 224 26.75 -0.02 18.28
C ILE A 224 26.08 -1.38 18.49
N SER A 225 25.08 -1.70 17.68
CA SER A 225 24.40 -3.01 17.73
C SER A 225 24.04 -3.51 16.34
N TYR A 226 23.89 -4.83 16.19
CA TYR A 226 23.52 -5.47 14.91
C TYR A 226 24.35 -4.97 13.72
N THR A 227 25.64 -4.71 13.93
CA THR A 227 26.52 -4.06 12.94
C THR A 227 27.67 -4.99 12.56
N CYS A 228 27.94 -5.08 11.26
CA CYS A 228 29.05 -5.82 10.69
C CYS A 228 30.24 -4.87 10.49
N ALA A 229 31.27 -4.96 11.33
CA ALA A 229 32.42 -4.07 11.27
C ALA A 229 33.69 -4.73 11.80
N SER A 230 34.84 -4.37 11.21
CA SER A 230 36.16 -4.84 11.65
C SER A 230 37.03 -3.66 12.09
N PRO A 231 37.66 -3.69 13.29
CA PRO A 231 37.54 -4.72 14.33
C PRO A 231 36.12 -4.83 14.92
N LEU A 232 35.80 -5.94 15.60
CA LEU A 232 34.47 -6.18 16.19
C LEU A 232 34.06 -5.06 17.17
N PRO A 233 32.96 -4.32 16.93
CA PRO A 233 32.48 -3.34 17.89
C PRO A 233 31.79 -4.01 19.08
N PRO A 234 31.93 -3.47 20.31
CA PRO A 234 31.20 -3.97 21.47
C PRO A 234 29.70 -3.71 21.29
N GLY A 235 28.86 -4.64 21.76
CA GLY A 235 27.40 -4.52 21.72
C GLY A 235 26.70 -5.76 21.20
N THR A 236 25.36 -5.76 21.26
CA THR A 236 24.53 -6.91 20.90
C THR A 236 24.45 -7.08 19.38
N GLY A 237 24.59 -8.31 18.89
CA GLY A 237 24.35 -8.67 17.49
C GLY A 237 25.43 -8.20 16.50
N ASN A 238 26.55 -7.66 16.99
CA ASN A 238 27.65 -7.24 16.12
C ASN A 238 28.47 -8.45 15.63
N THR A 239 29.08 -8.30 14.47
CA THR A 239 29.98 -9.30 13.86
C THR A 239 31.16 -8.60 13.16
N ASP A 240 32.32 -9.24 13.11
CA ASP A 240 33.49 -8.78 12.35
C ASP A 240 33.83 -9.68 11.15
N SER A 241 33.00 -10.70 10.91
CA SER A 241 33.05 -11.52 9.71
C SER A 241 32.99 -10.65 8.45
N ASP A 242 33.68 -11.08 7.40
CA ASP A 242 33.59 -10.43 6.09
C ASP A 242 32.11 -10.34 5.66
N PRO A 243 31.59 -9.14 5.34
CA PRO A 243 30.21 -8.97 4.89
C PRO A 243 29.92 -9.66 3.55
N GLN A 244 30.93 -10.16 2.83
CA GLN A 244 30.83 -10.83 1.54
C GLN A 244 30.03 -10.01 0.52
N LEU A 245 30.44 -8.76 0.34
CA LEU A 245 29.87 -7.89 -0.69
C LEU A 245 30.27 -8.40 -2.08
N ALA A 246 29.30 -8.50 -3.00
CA ALA A 246 29.53 -8.88 -4.39
C ALA A 246 30.47 -7.91 -5.13
N SER A 247 30.49 -6.65 -4.70
CA SER A 247 31.44 -5.63 -5.13
C SER A 247 31.62 -4.57 -4.03
N ILE A 248 32.75 -3.86 -4.05
CA ILE A 248 33.03 -2.71 -3.17
C ILE A 248 32.97 -1.37 -3.91
N SER A 249 32.45 -1.36 -5.14
CA SER A 249 32.29 -0.12 -5.91
C SER A 249 31.31 0.83 -5.22
N SER A 250 31.49 2.14 -5.43
CA SER A 250 30.64 3.16 -4.79
C SER A 250 29.19 3.16 -5.27
N THR A 251 28.78 2.22 -6.12
CA THR A 251 27.44 2.16 -6.73
C THR A 251 26.86 0.75 -6.78
N ASN A 252 27.59 -0.28 -6.33
CA ASN A 252 27.14 -1.68 -6.36
C ASN A 252 27.80 -2.43 -5.19
N VAL A 253 27.04 -2.60 -4.10
CA VAL A 253 27.50 -3.20 -2.83
C VAL A 253 26.54 -4.28 -2.32
N HIS A 254 25.93 -5.04 -3.21
CA HIS A 254 25.00 -6.12 -2.81
C HIS A 254 25.68 -7.19 -1.96
N LEU A 255 24.93 -7.79 -1.04
CA LEU A 255 25.35 -8.98 -0.32
C LEU A 255 25.41 -10.16 -1.29
N SER A 256 26.36 -11.07 -1.05
CA SER A 256 26.35 -12.38 -1.72
C SER A 256 25.62 -13.43 -0.88
N ALA A 257 25.21 -14.53 -1.53
CA ALA A 257 24.37 -15.58 -0.95
C ALA A 257 24.87 -16.21 0.37
N GLY A 258 26.19 -16.14 0.64
CA GLY A 258 26.81 -16.67 1.85
C GLY A 258 27.02 -15.65 2.96
N SER A 259 26.56 -14.41 2.78
CA SER A 259 26.89 -13.31 3.67
C SER A 259 26.36 -13.54 5.10
N PRO A 260 27.18 -13.27 6.13
CA PRO A 260 26.74 -13.29 7.53
C PRO A 260 25.78 -12.15 7.88
N CYS A 261 25.60 -11.18 6.97
CA CYS A 261 24.73 -10.02 7.18
C CYS A 261 23.26 -10.30 6.82
N ILE A 262 22.98 -11.44 6.18
CA ILE A 262 21.63 -11.82 5.75
C ILE A 262 20.80 -12.26 6.98
N ASN A 263 19.65 -11.62 7.19
CA ASN A 263 18.66 -11.83 8.26
C ASN A 263 19.16 -11.70 9.69
N THR A 264 20.29 -11.03 9.89
CA THR A 264 20.91 -10.89 11.21
C THR A 264 20.67 -9.52 11.83
N GLY A 265 20.04 -8.58 11.13
CA GLY A 265 19.71 -7.25 11.61
C GLY A 265 18.48 -7.19 12.53
N LEU A 266 18.32 -6.06 13.21
CA LEU A 266 17.17 -5.73 14.06
C LEU A 266 16.08 -5.03 13.23
N SER A 267 14.91 -5.65 13.07
CA SER A 267 13.77 -5.01 12.42
C SER A 267 13.07 -3.99 13.33
N GLU A 268 12.77 -2.82 12.76
CA GLU A 268 12.02 -1.74 13.42
C GLU A 268 10.77 -1.40 12.61
N SER A 269 9.79 -0.76 13.25
CA SER A 269 8.47 -0.49 12.64
C SER A 269 8.54 0.30 11.32
N TRP A 270 9.46 1.25 11.21
CA TRP A 270 9.61 2.06 10.00
C TRP A 270 10.11 1.26 8.79
N MET A 271 10.82 0.15 9.03
CA MET A 271 11.46 -0.64 7.96
C MET A 271 10.44 -1.36 7.08
N TYR A 272 9.30 -1.77 7.65
CA TYR A 272 8.21 -2.46 6.93
C TYR A 272 7.56 -1.63 5.81
N SER A 273 7.83 -0.33 5.78
CA SER A 273 7.35 0.61 4.77
C SER A 273 8.47 1.31 4.00
N SER A 274 9.71 0.81 4.14
CA SER A 274 10.90 1.38 3.51
C SER A 274 11.48 0.45 2.47
N CYS A 275 12.30 1.01 1.58
CA CYS A 275 13.03 0.24 0.58
C CYS A 275 14.54 0.25 0.82
N ASP A 276 15.23 -0.76 0.31
CA ASP A 276 16.69 -0.92 0.33
C ASP A 276 17.41 -0.12 -0.77
N LEU A 277 18.69 -0.45 -1.05
CA LEU A 277 19.54 0.19 -2.05
C LEU A 277 18.89 0.29 -3.43
N ASP A 278 18.17 -0.75 -3.86
CA ASP A 278 17.59 -0.89 -5.21
C ASP A 278 16.12 -0.50 -5.29
N GLY A 279 15.53 -0.08 -4.17
CA GLY A 279 14.09 0.19 -4.10
C GLY A 279 13.25 -1.05 -3.78
N GLN A 280 13.85 -2.16 -3.36
CA GLN A 280 13.16 -3.37 -2.91
C GLN A 280 12.70 -3.23 -1.45
N GLU A 281 11.62 -3.90 -1.03
CA GLU A 281 11.13 -3.80 0.36
C GLU A 281 12.21 -4.20 1.38
N ARG A 282 12.38 -3.40 2.44
CA ARG A 282 13.46 -3.57 3.43
C ARG A 282 13.26 -4.74 4.38
N VAL A 283 12.03 -5.20 4.60
CA VAL A 283 11.77 -6.35 5.48
C VAL A 283 11.07 -7.43 4.67
N MET A 284 11.84 -8.33 4.07
CA MET A 284 11.27 -9.43 3.29
C MET A 284 11.05 -10.70 4.12
N ARG A 285 11.81 -10.89 5.21
CA ARG A 285 11.91 -12.17 5.95
C ARG A 285 11.57 -12.07 7.44
N GLN A 286 10.73 -11.09 7.83
CA GLN A 286 10.45 -10.63 9.22
C GLN A 286 11.66 -10.08 10.00
N ARG A 287 12.87 -10.29 9.49
CA ARG A 287 14.16 -9.72 9.88
C ARG A 287 14.66 -8.86 8.72
N VAL A 288 15.53 -7.92 9.03
CA VAL A 288 16.23 -7.08 8.04
C VAL A 288 17.68 -7.54 7.93
N ASP A 289 18.29 -7.36 6.77
CA ASP A 289 19.71 -7.55 6.58
C ASP A 289 20.52 -6.40 7.20
N ILE A 290 21.73 -6.71 7.65
CA ILE A 290 22.69 -5.69 8.08
C ILE A 290 23.26 -5.02 6.81
N GLY A 291 23.18 -3.69 6.72
CA GLY A 291 23.70 -2.90 5.60
C GLY A 291 22.61 -2.10 4.86
N VAL A 292 22.96 -1.58 3.68
CA VAL A 292 22.06 -0.85 2.78
C VAL A 292 21.29 -1.75 1.81
N ASP A 293 21.71 -3.00 1.65
CA ASP A 293 21.11 -4.00 0.77
C ASP A 293 20.19 -4.92 1.58
N GLU A 294 19.12 -5.42 0.97
CA GLU A 294 18.33 -6.56 1.46
C GLU A 294 18.49 -7.69 0.43
N TYR A 295 19.22 -8.75 0.81
CA TYR A 295 19.57 -9.81 -0.11
C TYR A 295 18.35 -10.58 -0.58
N THR A 296 18.04 -10.45 -1.86
CA THR A 296 17.06 -11.28 -2.55
C THR A 296 17.74 -12.23 -3.51
N ARG A 297 17.46 -13.53 -3.37
CA ARG A 297 17.80 -14.48 -4.44
C ARG A 297 16.72 -14.39 -5.51
N VAL A 298 17.13 -13.97 -6.71
CA VAL A 298 16.24 -13.83 -7.85
C VAL A 298 16.49 -14.95 -8.87
N TRP A 299 15.43 -15.70 -9.16
CA TRP A 299 15.35 -16.68 -10.23
C TRP A 299 14.52 -16.15 -11.38
N TYR A 300 14.86 -16.58 -12.59
CA TYR A 300 14.30 -16.05 -13.81
C TYR A 300 13.64 -17.16 -14.62
N VAL A 301 12.41 -16.92 -15.07
CA VAL A 301 11.62 -17.87 -15.88
C VAL A 301 11.14 -17.17 -17.15
N ALA A 302 11.42 -17.72 -18.32
CA ALA A 302 10.95 -17.21 -19.60
C ALA A 302 10.45 -18.39 -20.45
N PRO A 303 9.35 -18.24 -21.21
CA PRO A 303 8.84 -19.35 -21.99
C PRO A 303 9.85 -19.74 -23.09
N ALA A 304 9.77 -20.97 -23.57
CA ALA A 304 10.58 -21.41 -24.71
C ALA A 304 10.29 -20.53 -25.95
N PRO A 305 11.31 -20.21 -26.78
CA PRO A 305 12.68 -20.74 -26.74
C PRO A 305 13.66 -19.94 -25.84
N ALA A 306 13.21 -18.89 -25.16
CA ALA A 306 14.09 -18.05 -24.35
C ALA A 306 14.58 -18.75 -23.07
N GLY A 307 13.75 -19.60 -22.46
CA GLY A 307 14.12 -20.39 -21.28
C GLY A 307 14.32 -21.88 -21.55
N SER A 308 15.04 -22.54 -20.65
CA SER A 308 15.21 -24.00 -20.57
C SER A 308 15.33 -24.44 -19.11
N ASP A 309 14.64 -25.50 -18.70
CA ASP A 309 14.77 -26.05 -17.33
C ASP A 309 16.13 -26.75 -17.09
N THR A 310 16.98 -26.83 -18.12
CA THR A 310 18.38 -27.25 -17.99
C THR A 310 19.33 -26.09 -17.65
N TYR A 311 18.85 -24.86 -17.73
CA TYR A 311 19.61 -23.66 -17.42
C TYR A 311 19.74 -23.44 -15.90
N PRO A 312 20.69 -22.59 -15.47
CA PRO A 312 20.86 -22.29 -14.06
C PRO A 312 19.77 -21.38 -13.46
N GLY A 313 18.79 -20.89 -14.22
CA GLY A 313 17.72 -20.01 -13.70
C GLY A 313 18.15 -18.55 -13.50
N SER A 314 19.24 -18.13 -14.16
CA SER A 314 19.78 -16.77 -14.12
C SER A 314 19.11 -15.86 -15.17
N ALA A 315 19.27 -14.53 -15.07
CA ALA A 315 18.69 -13.59 -16.02
C ALA A 315 19.07 -13.87 -17.49
N SER A 316 20.31 -14.29 -17.75
CA SER A 316 20.81 -14.61 -19.10
C SER A 316 20.49 -16.05 -19.54
N PHE A 317 20.16 -16.92 -18.60
CA PHE A 317 19.82 -18.32 -18.85
C PHE A 317 18.65 -18.71 -17.93
N PRO A 318 17.43 -18.25 -18.24
CA PRO A 318 16.26 -18.46 -17.40
C PRO A 318 15.69 -19.88 -17.54
N TRP A 319 15.00 -20.37 -16.51
CA TRP A 319 14.21 -21.59 -16.62
C TRP A 319 13.03 -21.43 -17.60
N ALA A 320 12.52 -22.54 -18.13
CA ALA A 320 11.41 -22.52 -19.08
C ALA A 320 10.05 -22.53 -18.40
N THR A 321 9.91 -23.27 -17.30
CA THR A 321 8.61 -23.53 -16.66
C THR A 321 8.50 -22.94 -15.27
N ILE A 322 7.31 -22.49 -14.90
CA ILE A 322 7.05 -21.93 -13.58
C ILE A 322 7.03 -23.07 -12.55
N GLN A 323 6.47 -24.24 -12.90
CA GLN A 323 6.48 -25.42 -12.04
C GLN A 323 7.91 -25.84 -11.67
N TYR A 324 8.84 -25.84 -12.62
CA TYR A 324 10.24 -26.18 -12.31
C TYR A 324 10.82 -25.16 -11.33
N ALA A 325 10.57 -23.87 -11.55
CA ALA A 325 11.05 -22.81 -10.67
C ALA A 325 10.53 -22.94 -9.23
N VAL A 326 9.23 -23.16 -9.03
CA VAL A 326 8.66 -23.30 -7.66
C VAL A 326 9.11 -24.59 -6.96
N THR A 327 9.61 -25.58 -7.71
CA THR A 327 10.12 -26.84 -7.16
C THR A 327 11.62 -26.75 -6.80
N ASN A 328 12.40 -26.00 -7.60
CA ASN A 328 13.86 -26.00 -7.54
C ASN A 328 14.46 -24.68 -7.02
N ALA A 329 13.66 -23.62 -6.89
CA ALA A 329 14.07 -22.44 -6.12
C ALA A 329 14.54 -22.90 -4.74
N SER A 330 15.61 -22.28 -4.26
CA SER A 330 16.31 -22.83 -3.11
C SER A 330 15.52 -22.73 -1.82
N VAL A 331 15.84 -23.64 -0.90
CA VAL A 331 15.33 -23.61 0.48
C VAL A 331 15.97 -22.48 1.28
N GLY A 332 15.49 -21.26 1.02
CA GLY A 332 15.59 -20.11 1.88
C GLY A 332 14.25 -19.41 1.83
N HIS A 333 13.71 -18.98 2.98
CA HIS A 333 12.49 -18.18 3.00
C HIS A 333 12.63 -17.02 1.99
N ASP A 334 11.68 -16.84 1.08
CA ASP A 334 11.51 -15.61 0.30
C ASP A 334 12.39 -15.41 -0.96
N ASP A 335 12.83 -16.50 -1.62
CA ASP A 335 13.35 -16.43 -3.01
C ASP A 335 12.30 -15.78 -3.96
N MET A 336 12.75 -14.87 -4.82
CA MET A 336 11.92 -14.25 -5.86
C MET A 336 12.05 -15.03 -7.17
N ILE A 337 10.92 -15.32 -7.81
CA ILE A 337 10.84 -15.89 -9.15
C ILE A 337 10.21 -14.82 -10.05
N LEU A 338 11.03 -14.21 -10.90
CA LEU A 338 10.57 -13.27 -11.91
C LEU A 338 10.20 -14.05 -13.17
N VAL A 339 8.96 -13.86 -13.62
CA VAL A 339 8.41 -14.57 -14.77
C VAL A 339 8.20 -13.59 -15.90
N ALA A 340 8.79 -13.89 -17.05
CA ALA A 340 8.62 -13.07 -18.24
C ALA A 340 7.17 -13.14 -18.76
N GLY A 341 6.79 -12.12 -19.52
CA GLY A 341 5.53 -12.10 -20.26
C GLY A 341 5.48 -13.22 -21.29
N GLY A 342 4.31 -13.84 -21.44
CA GLY A 342 4.09 -15.01 -22.27
C GLY A 342 3.04 -15.94 -21.70
N GLU A 343 2.65 -16.93 -22.49
CA GLU A 343 1.69 -17.96 -22.09
C GLU A 343 2.39 -19.23 -21.60
N TYR A 344 2.02 -19.68 -20.40
CA TYR A 344 2.52 -20.87 -19.73
C TYR A 344 1.36 -21.84 -19.54
N VAL A 345 1.42 -22.99 -20.21
CA VAL A 345 0.39 -24.04 -20.12
C VAL A 345 0.82 -25.07 -19.09
N GLU A 346 0.44 -24.84 -17.83
CA GLU A 346 0.91 -25.58 -16.67
C GLU A 346 -0.19 -25.67 -15.58
N ASN A 347 -0.15 -26.73 -14.77
CA ASN A 347 -0.85 -26.77 -13.48
C ASN A 347 0.22 -26.71 -12.39
N ILE A 348 0.34 -25.56 -11.73
CA ILE A 348 1.42 -25.27 -10.78
C ILE A 348 1.05 -25.77 -9.39
N ILE A 349 1.93 -26.54 -8.77
CA ILE A 349 1.78 -27.10 -7.44
C ILE A 349 2.98 -26.67 -6.61
N PHE A 350 2.71 -25.87 -5.58
CA PHE A 350 3.65 -25.61 -4.51
C PHE A 350 3.63 -26.83 -3.58
N PRO A 351 4.74 -27.58 -3.48
CA PRO A 351 4.77 -28.86 -2.79
C PRO A 351 4.62 -28.69 -1.27
N SER A 352 3.94 -29.63 -0.61
CA SER A 352 3.77 -29.61 0.85
C SER A 352 5.08 -29.74 1.63
N THR A 353 6.11 -30.33 1.01
CA THR A 353 7.49 -30.37 1.47
C THR A 353 8.36 -29.63 0.45
N GLY A 354 8.75 -28.40 0.73
CA GLY A 354 9.49 -27.55 -0.19
C GLY A 354 9.76 -26.15 0.35
N PRO A 355 10.22 -25.22 -0.51
CA PRO A 355 10.45 -23.83 -0.12
C PRO A 355 9.15 -23.19 0.39
N THR A 356 9.28 -22.26 1.33
CA THR A 356 8.18 -21.44 1.87
C THR A 356 8.52 -19.99 1.61
N GLY A 357 7.53 -19.09 1.56
CA GLY A 357 7.84 -17.67 1.36
C GLY A 357 8.06 -17.22 -0.09
N LEU A 358 8.09 -18.15 -1.07
CA LEU A 358 8.36 -17.78 -2.47
C LEU A 358 7.45 -16.65 -2.98
N VAL A 359 8.07 -15.69 -3.65
CA VAL A 359 7.38 -14.63 -4.40
C VAL A 359 7.46 -14.95 -5.89
N VAL A 360 6.33 -15.30 -6.50
CA VAL A 360 6.25 -15.48 -7.96
C VAL A 360 5.62 -14.24 -8.56
N ARG A 361 6.41 -13.45 -9.29
CA ARG A 361 5.95 -12.20 -9.91
C ARG A 361 6.07 -12.24 -11.42
N GLY A 362 4.95 -12.04 -12.12
CA GLY A 362 4.90 -11.91 -13.57
C GLY A 362 5.07 -10.47 -14.05
N GLY A 363 4.90 -10.28 -15.36
CA GLY A 363 4.87 -8.95 -15.96
C GLY A 363 6.22 -8.45 -16.47
N TYR A 364 7.24 -9.30 -16.61
CA TYR A 364 8.58 -8.87 -17.00
C TYR A 364 8.86 -9.03 -18.49
N ARG A 365 9.58 -8.08 -19.08
CA ARG A 365 10.07 -8.21 -20.46
C ARG A 365 11.30 -9.12 -20.49
N ALA A 366 11.27 -10.20 -21.27
CA ALA A 366 12.33 -11.22 -21.27
C ALA A 366 13.73 -10.70 -21.68
N SER A 367 13.82 -9.59 -22.42
CA SER A 367 15.08 -9.07 -22.95
C SER A 367 15.94 -8.34 -21.91
N ASP A 368 15.31 -7.68 -20.95
CA ASP A 368 15.96 -6.76 -20.00
C ASP A 368 15.41 -6.90 -18.57
N TRP A 369 14.41 -7.76 -18.37
CA TRP A 369 13.72 -7.95 -17.11
C TRP A 369 13.13 -6.65 -16.53
N ALA A 370 12.78 -5.70 -17.40
CA ALA A 370 12.01 -4.54 -16.99
C ALA A 370 10.57 -4.95 -16.67
N TRP A 371 10.07 -4.54 -15.50
CA TRP A 371 8.69 -4.79 -15.10
C TRP A 371 7.73 -3.89 -15.87
N SER A 372 6.79 -4.49 -16.58
CA SER A 372 5.84 -3.84 -17.48
C SER A 372 4.61 -4.77 -17.65
N PRO A 373 3.80 -4.95 -16.60
CA PRO A 373 2.75 -5.98 -16.57
C PRO A 373 1.64 -5.77 -17.60
N ALA A 374 1.38 -4.51 -17.98
CA ALA A 374 0.42 -4.18 -19.03
C ALA A 374 0.89 -4.61 -20.43
N ASP A 375 2.18 -4.42 -20.74
CA ASP A 375 2.72 -4.75 -22.08
C ASP A 375 3.24 -6.18 -22.18
N CYS A 376 3.65 -6.77 -21.05
CA CYS A 376 4.29 -8.08 -20.97
C CYS A 376 3.54 -9.02 -20.00
N PRO A 377 2.23 -9.28 -20.20
CA PRO A 377 1.46 -10.09 -19.26
C PRO A 377 1.99 -11.52 -19.18
N THR A 378 2.15 -12.03 -17.96
CA THR A 378 2.43 -13.45 -17.70
C THR A 378 1.11 -14.20 -17.54
N VAL A 379 0.76 -15.02 -18.53
CA VAL A 379 -0.50 -15.76 -18.59
C VAL A 379 -0.26 -17.22 -18.26
N ILE A 380 -0.95 -17.74 -17.25
CA ILE A 380 -0.91 -19.14 -16.84
C ILE A 380 -2.25 -19.77 -17.17
N ARG A 381 -2.22 -20.77 -18.05
CA ARG A 381 -3.38 -21.59 -18.43
C ARG A 381 -3.20 -23.01 -17.91
N ALA A 382 -4.25 -23.58 -17.34
CA ALA A 382 -4.19 -24.97 -16.90
C ALA A 382 -3.89 -25.92 -18.07
N ALA A 383 -2.88 -26.77 -17.93
CA ALA A 383 -2.60 -27.84 -18.88
C ALA A 383 -3.72 -28.89 -18.92
N ASN A 384 -4.37 -29.13 -17.78
CA ASN A 384 -5.59 -29.90 -17.66
C ASN A 384 -6.65 -29.07 -16.92
N SER A 385 -7.75 -28.75 -17.62
CA SER A 385 -8.82 -27.91 -17.09
C SER A 385 -9.61 -28.52 -15.93
N ALA A 386 -9.51 -29.83 -15.71
CA ALA A 386 -10.09 -30.50 -14.53
C ALA A 386 -9.31 -30.21 -13.23
N ASN A 387 -8.05 -29.80 -13.35
CA ASN A 387 -7.17 -29.47 -12.23
C ASN A 387 -7.18 -27.96 -11.94
N HIS A 388 -6.79 -27.57 -10.73
CA HIS A 388 -6.58 -26.16 -10.38
C HIS A 388 -5.37 -25.59 -11.13
N VAL A 389 -5.39 -24.29 -11.45
CA VAL A 389 -4.25 -23.65 -12.14
C VAL A 389 -3.06 -23.54 -11.19
N ILE A 390 -3.27 -23.02 -9.98
CA ILE A 390 -2.26 -22.94 -8.92
C ILE A 390 -2.77 -23.61 -7.65
N THR A 391 -2.00 -24.54 -7.10
CA THR A 391 -2.25 -25.22 -5.82
C THR A 391 -1.18 -24.84 -4.80
N LEU A 392 -1.60 -24.21 -3.70
CA LEU A 392 -0.74 -23.82 -2.58
C LEU A 392 -0.85 -24.88 -1.47
N SER A 393 0.23 -25.63 -1.24
CA SER A 393 0.29 -26.66 -0.17
C SER A 393 1.33 -26.35 0.92
N SER A 394 2.12 -25.29 0.76
CA SER A 394 3.14 -24.79 1.68
C SER A 394 2.92 -23.31 2.01
N PRO A 395 3.31 -22.82 3.21
CA PRO A 395 2.92 -21.50 3.72
C PRO A 395 3.66 -20.31 3.11
N SER A 396 3.06 -19.13 3.33
CA SER A 396 3.67 -17.80 3.16
C SER A 396 4.05 -17.39 1.74
N HIS A 397 3.49 -18.00 0.70
CA HIS A 397 3.78 -17.60 -0.68
C HIS A 397 3.08 -16.31 -1.10
N THR A 398 3.68 -15.60 -2.04
CA THR A 398 3.07 -14.45 -2.72
C THR A 398 3.02 -14.71 -4.23
N LEU A 399 1.85 -14.48 -4.81
CA LEU A 399 1.61 -14.48 -6.26
C LEU A 399 1.35 -13.04 -6.68
N ALA A 400 2.11 -12.53 -7.64
CA ALA A 400 2.02 -11.13 -8.06
C ALA A 400 2.01 -10.95 -9.58
N SER A 401 1.17 -10.05 -10.10
CA SER A 401 1.17 -9.67 -11.54
C SER A 401 1.01 -10.86 -12.50
N LEU A 402 0.15 -11.83 -12.16
CA LEU A 402 -0.13 -13.02 -12.96
C LEU A 402 -1.56 -12.99 -13.51
N VAL A 403 -1.74 -13.45 -14.75
CA VAL A 403 -3.06 -13.74 -15.32
C VAL A 403 -3.29 -15.26 -15.22
N ILE A 404 -4.26 -15.70 -14.41
CA ILE A 404 -4.44 -17.09 -14.00
C ILE A 404 -5.82 -17.58 -14.48
N GLY A 405 -5.88 -18.60 -15.32
CA GLY A 405 -7.18 -19.10 -15.80
C GLY A 405 -7.21 -20.45 -16.50
N GLY A 406 -8.40 -20.87 -16.92
CA GLY A 406 -8.62 -22.09 -17.72
C GLY A 406 -8.62 -23.40 -16.92
N GLY A 407 -8.50 -23.35 -15.59
CA GLY A 407 -8.54 -24.52 -14.71
C GLY A 407 -9.90 -24.75 -14.05
N ASN A 408 -9.91 -25.63 -13.05
CA ASN A 408 -11.03 -25.82 -12.14
C ASN A 408 -11.18 -24.61 -11.21
N CYS A 409 -10.22 -24.40 -10.31
CA CYS A 409 -10.07 -23.12 -9.61
C CYS A 409 -8.81 -22.42 -10.10
N GLY A 410 -8.82 -21.09 -10.12
CA GLY A 410 -7.62 -20.33 -10.45
C GLY A 410 -6.53 -20.54 -9.39
N ILE A 411 -6.85 -20.21 -8.14
CA ILE A 411 -5.98 -20.43 -6.99
C ILE A 411 -6.70 -21.33 -5.99
N TYR A 412 -6.07 -22.44 -5.61
CA TYR A 412 -6.56 -23.37 -4.61
C TYR A 412 -5.57 -23.48 -3.45
N ASN A 413 -6.01 -23.11 -2.25
CA ASN A 413 -5.21 -23.17 -1.04
C ASN A 413 -5.68 -24.31 -0.14
N SER A 414 -4.79 -25.25 0.18
CA SER A 414 -5.05 -26.40 1.06
C SER A 414 -4.32 -26.32 2.41
N ILE A 415 -3.67 -25.18 2.70
CA ILE A 415 -2.73 -25.03 3.81
C ILE A 415 -3.47 -24.98 5.15
N SER A 416 -3.07 -25.82 6.10
CA SER A 416 -3.65 -25.85 7.45
C SER A 416 -2.67 -25.39 8.53
N MET A 417 -2.22 -24.13 8.45
CA MET A 417 -1.23 -23.53 9.35
C MET A 417 -1.52 -22.05 9.57
N ASN A 418 -1.11 -21.48 10.71
CA ASN A 418 -1.17 -20.03 10.96
C ASN A 418 -0.27 -19.28 9.96
N THR A 419 -0.81 -18.93 8.81
CA THR A 419 -0.09 -18.22 7.76
C THR A 419 -1.01 -17.27 7.01
N ARG A 420 -0.41 -16.44 6.17
CA ARG A 420 -1.07 -15.60 5.19
C ARG A 420 -0.38 -15.80 3.85
N PHE A 421 -1.15 -15.93 2.78
CA PHE A 421 -0.60 -15.90 1.42
C PHE A 421 -1.07 -14.63 0.70
N GLY A 422 -0.19 -14.09 -0.15
CA GLY A 422 -0.41 -12.88 -0.91
C GLY A 422 -0.87 -13.18 -2.33
N VAL A 423 -1.88 -12.43 -2.80
CA VAL A 423 -2.28 -12.39 -4.22
C VAL A 423 -2.41 -10.92 -4.59
N TYR A 424 -1.43 -10.41 -5.34
CA TYR A 424 -1.27 -8.98 -5.63
C TYR A 424 -1.27 -8.73 -7.13
N GLU A 425 -1.99 -7.70 -7.60
CA GLU A 425 -2.02 -7.33 -9.03
C GLU A 425 -2.35 -8.51 -9.98
N CYS A 426 -3.05 -9.54 -9.51
CA CYS A 426 -3.35 -10.73 -10.29
C CYS A 426 -4.72 -10.64 -10.97
N ALA A 427 -4.84 -11.18 -12.17
CA ALA A 427 -6.11 -11.38 -12.86
C ALA A 427 -6.49 -12.88 -12.83
N VAL A 428 -7.40 -13.28 -11.94
CA VAL A 428 -7.88 -14.66 -11.80
C VAL A 428 -9.20 -14.83 -12.55
N THR A 429 -9.15 -15.36 -13.77
CA THR A 429 -10.27 -15.29 -14.70
C THR A 429 -10.56 -16.60 -15.43
N ASN A 430 -11.82 -16.78 -15.85
CA ASN A 430 -12.24 -17.86 -16.75
C ASN A 430 -11.89 -19.27 -16.25
N ASN A 431 -12.07 -19.53 -14.96
CA ASN A 431 -11.99 -20.87 -14.37
C ASN A 431 -13.38 -21.51 -14.30
N SER A 432 -13.47 -22.83 -14.43
CA SER A 432 -14.77 -23.54 -14.47
C SER A 432 -15.51 -23.59 -13.13
N SER A 433 -14.80 -23.38 -12.02
CA SER A 433 -15.31 -23.26 -10.66
C SER A 433 -14.89 -21.90 -10.07
N HIS A 434 -14.28 -21.87 -8.88
CA HIS A 434 -13.97 -20.62 -8.16
C HIS A 434 -12.75 -19.88 -8.70
N GLY A 435 -12.71 -18.56 -8.53
CA GLY A 435 -11.49 -17.78 -8.73
C GLY A 435 -10.42 -18.18 -7.72
N ILE A 436 -10.64 -17.82 -6.45
CA ILE A 436 -9.76 -18.15 -5.32
C ILE A 436 -10.55 -19.00 -4.31
N LEU A 437 -10.09 -20.22 -4.05
CA LEU A 437 -10.68 -21.14 -3.09
C LEU A 437 -9.72 -21.39 -1.92
N ILE A 438 -10.15 -21.02 -0.71
CA ILE A 438 -9.42 -21.22 0.54
C ILE A 438 -10.08 -22.38 1.29
N ASN A 439 -9.47 -23.56 1.17
CA ASN A 439 -9.98 -24.81 1.72
C ASN A 439 -9.17 -25.32 2.92
N GLY A 440 -8.01 -24.73 3.19
CA GLY A 440 -7.20 -24.99 4.37
C GLY A 440 -7.79 -24.43 5.67
N THR A 441 -7.13 -24.63 6.81
CA THR A 441 -7.52 -24.04 8.11
C THR A 441 -6.46 -23.08 8.63
N LYS A 442 -6.86 -22.01 9.33
CA LYS A 442 -5.94 -20.98 9.87
C LYS A 442 -5.11 -20.21 8.84
N CYS A 443 -5.55 -20.17 7.59
CA CYS A 443 -4.82 -19.56 6.48
C CYS A 443 -5.56 -18.33 5.95
N ALA A 444 -4.97 -17.15 6.13
CA ALA A 444 -5.55 -15.89 5.68
C ALA A 444 -5.16 -15.55 4.23
N LEU A 445 -6.06 -14.89 3.51
CA LEU A 445 -5.79 -14.32 2.19
C LEU A 445 -5.48 -12.82 2.32
N SER A 446 -4.40 -12.37 1.70
CA SER A 446 -4.17 -10.96 1.41
C SER A 446 -4.32 -10.75 -0.10
N ALA A 447 -5.47 -10.23 -0.53
CA ALA A 447 -5.74 -9.93 -1.93
C ALA A 447 -5.67 -8.41 -2.15
N ARG A 448 -4.87 -7.96 -3.12
CA ARG A 448 -4.69 -6.52 -3.42
C ARG A 448 -4.66 -6.27 -4.91
N ASN A 449 -5.35 -5.23 -5.39
CA ASN A 449 -5.30 -4.82 -6.80
C ASN A 449 -5.67 -5.95 -7.77
N CYS A 450 -6.51 -6.90 -7.35
CA CYS A 450 -6.79 -8.09 -8.14
C CYS A 450 -8.07 -7.93 -8.97
N LEU A 451 -8.05 -8.49 -10.18
CA LEU A 451 -9.25 -8.74 -10.97
C LEU A 451 -9.65 -10.21 -10.80
N ILE A 452 -10.87 -10.48 -10.33
CA ILE A 452 -11.39 -11.84 -10.13
C ILE A 452 -12.71 -11.94 -10.87
N ALA A 453 -12.67 -12.43 -12.11
CA ALA A 453 -13.80 -12.25 -13.01
C ALA A 453 -14.09 -13.43 -13.96
N GLY A 454 -15.37 -13.63 -14.26
CA GLY A 454 -15.80 -14.64 -15.24
C GLY A 454 -15.53 -16.09 -14.83
N ASN A 455 -15.40 -16.39 -13.54
CA ASN A 455 -15.24 -17.75 -13.05
C ASN A 455 -16.61 -18.43 -12.88
N GLY A 456 -16.73 -19.74 -13.09
CA GLY A 456 -18.01 -20.46 -13.10
C GLY A 456 -18.68 -20.59 -11.72
N GLY A 457 -17.90 -20.52 -10.64
CA GLY A 457 -18.36 -20.52 -9.25
C GLY A 457 -18.19 -19.15 -8.60
N ASP A 458 -17.98 -19.12 -7.29
CA ASP A 458 -17.71 -17.88 -6.53
C ASP A 458 -16.38 -17.22 -6.94
N GLY A 459 -16.30 -15.89 -6.86
CA GLY A 459 -15.05 -15.15 -7.07
C GLY A 459 -14.00 -15.54 -6.02
N ILE A 460 -14.29 -15.30 -4.74
CA ILE A 460 -13.49 -15.74 -3.60
C ILE A 460 -14.36 -16.59 -2.67
N ARG A 461 -13.89 -17.80 -2.34
CA ARG A 461 -14.59 -18.69 -1.40
C ARG A 461 -13.71 -19.07 -0.23
N PHE A 462 -14.20 -18.76 0.97
CA PHE A 462 -13.66 -19.23 2.24
C PHE A 462 -14.47 -20.44 2.71
N VAL A 463 -13.86 -21.62 2.72
CA VAL A 463 -14.49 -22.81 3.30
C VAL A 463 -14.35 -22.74 4.82
N VAL A 464 -13.12 -22.72 5.35
CA VAL A 464 -12.82 -22.54 6.79
C VAL A 464 -11.64 -21.59 6.92
N ASP A 465 -11.73 -20.55 7.77
CA ASP A 465 -10.60 -19.67 8.08
C ASP A 465 -10.65 -19.13 9.54
N ASN A 466 -10.19 -19.92 10.49
CA ASN A 466 -9.98 -19.46 11.86
C ASN A 466 -8.56 -18.91 12.09
N SER A 467 -7.97 -18.28 11.06
CA SER A 467 -6.65 -17.66 11.17
C SER A 467 -6.64 -16.59 12.26
N PRO A 468 -5.56 -16.47 13.05
CA PRO A 468 -5.35 -15.29 13.89
C PRO A 468 -5.06 -14.03 13.07
N TYR A 469 -4.75 -14.19 11.78
CA TYR A 469 -4.50 -13.10 10.85
C TYR A 469 -5.78 -12.75 10.09
N GLY A 470 -6.13 -11.47 10.01
CA GLY A 470 -7.24 -11.03 9.16
C GLY A 470 -6.95 -11.25 7.67
N SER A 471 -8.00 -11.34 6.87
CA SER A 471 -7.97 -11.52 5.42
C SER A 471 -8.33 -10.21 4.70
N PRO A 472 -7.35 -9.31 4.45
CA PRO A 472 -7.59 -8.06 3.74
C PRO A 472 -7.82 -8.31 2.25
N ILE A 473 -8.89 -7.71 1.72
CA ILE A 473 -9.26 -7.75 0.31
C ILE A 473 -9.42 -6.30 -0.13
N TYR A 474 -8.37 -5.75 -0.73
CA TYR A 474 -8.24 -4.31 -0.98
C TYR A 474 -8.11 -4.01 -2.46
N ASN A 475 -8.82 -2.99 -2.95
CA ASN A 475 -8.71 -2.54 -4.34
C ASN A 475 -8.93 -3.69 -5.35
N CYS A 476 -9.86 -4.60 -5.07
CA CYS A 476 -10.16 -5.72 -5.96
C CYS A 476 -11.42 -5.43 -6.78
N THR A 477 -11.43 -5.83 -8.04
CA THR A 477 -12.65 -5.91 -8.85
C THR A 477 -13.08 -7.37 -8.96
N ILE A 478 -14.24 -7.73 -8.41
CA ILE A 478 -14.78 -9.08 -8.37
C ILE A 478 -16.08 -9.12 -9.18
N ALA A 479 -16.01 -9.60 -10.43
CA ALA A 479 -17.06 -9.32 -11.39
C ALA A 479 -17.48 -10.49 -12.28
N GLY A 480 -18.79 -10.65 -12.51
CA GLY A 480 -19.29 -11.61 -13.50
C GLY A 480 -19.00 -13.07 -13.19
N ASN A 481 -18.76 -13.43 -11.92
CA ASN A 481 -18.58 -14.83 -11.53
C ASN A 481 -19.94 -15.54 -11.43
N GLY A 482 -20.03 -16.83 -11.72
CA GLY A 482 -21.29 -17.59 -11.76
C GLY A 482 -21.91 -17.82 -10.39
N GLY A 483 -21.11 -17.78 -9.33
CA GLY A 483 -21.53 -17.83 -7.93
C GLY A 483 -21.54 -16.46 -7.26
N ASP A 484 -21.28 -16.44 -5.95
CA ASP A 484 -21.17 -15.21 -5.16
C ASP A 484 -19.86 -14.46 -5.47
N GLY A 485 -19.80 -13.15 -5.23
CA GLY A 485 -18.53 -12.40 -5.32
C GLY A 485 -17.54 -12.88 -4.26
N ILE A 486 -17.92 -12.77 -2.99
CA ILE A 486 -17.18 -13.34 -1.85
C ILE A 486 -18.13 -14.18 -1.01
N PHE A 487 -17.81 -15.47 -0.82
CA PHE A 487 -18.60 -16.37 0.01
C PHE A 487 -17.78 -16.92 1.18
N MET A 488 -18.24 -16.65 2.40
CA MET A 488 -17.77 -17.25 3.64
C MET A 488 -18.74 -18.32 4.16
N ASN A 489 -18.28 -19.57 4.27
CA ASN A 489 -19.14 -20.69 4.65
C ASN A 489 -19.08 -21.09 6.14
N TYR A 490 -17.89 -21.10 6.76
CA TYR A 490 -17.69 -21.54 8.16
C TYR A 490 -16.88 -20.53 9.00
N LEU A 491 -16.27 -20.96 10.12
CA LEU A 491 -15.41 -20.15 11.01
C LEU A 491 -14.44 -19.29 10.18
N THR A 492 -14.75 -18.03 9.94
CA THR A 492 -13.95 -17.09 9.14
C THR A 492 -13.83 -15.79 9.92
N VAL A 493 -12.64 -15.50 10.46
CA VAL A 493 -12.42 -14.34 11.33
C VAL A 493 -11.72 -13.22 10.55
N GLY A 494 -12.34 -12.03 10.52
CA GLY A 494 -11.66 -10.79 10.12
C GLY A 494 -11.40 -10.64 8.62
N VAL A 495 -12.41 -10.87 7.77
CA VAL A 495 -12.36 -10.44 6.36
C VAL A 495 -12.63 -8.94 6.30
N ASP A 496 -11.71 -8.18 5.72
CA ASP A 496 -11.80 -6.73 5.61
C ASP A 496 -11.78 -6.34 4.13
N VAL A 497 -12.92 -5.86 3.62
CA VAL A 497 -13.13 -5.50 2.21
C VAL A 497 -13.13 -3.99 2.08
N ARG A 498 -12.12 -3.44 1.38
CA ARG A 498 -11.95 -2.00 1.22
C ARG A 498 -11.63 -1.64 -0.22
N ASN A 499 -12.11 -0.49 -0.69
CA ASN A 499 -11.87 0.00 -2.05
C ASN A 499 -12.23 -1.01 -3.15
N CYS A 500 -13.16 -1.93 -2.93
CA CYS A 500 -13.47 -2.99 -3.89
C CYS A 500 -14.67 -2.63 -4.75
N ILE A 501 -14.73 -3.22 -5.95
CA ILE A 501 -15.94 -3.24 -6.80
C ILE A 501 -16.39 -4.69 -6.91
N ILE A 502 -17.62 -4.99 -6.50
CA ILE A 502 -18.17 -6.35 -6.50
C ILE A 502 -19.48 -6.35 -7.29
N THR A 503 -19.44 -6.82 -8.53
CA THR A 503 -20.52 -6.54 -9.47
C THR A 503 -20.89 -7.65 -10.44
N GLY A 504 -22.17 -7.76 -10.79
CA GLY A 504 -22.62 -8.65 -11.86
C GLY A 504 -22.41 -10.15 -11.59
N ASN A 505 -22.17 -10.56 -10.34
CA ASN A 505 -22.00 -11.97 -10.01
C ASN A 505 -23.37 -12.69 -9.99
N GLY A 506 -23.41 -13.98 -10.34
CA GLY A 506 -24.62 -14.80 -10.44
C GLY A 506 -25.26 -15.14 -9.09
N GLY A 507 -24.52 -14.97 -8.00
CA GLY A 507 -24.97 -15.05 -6.62
C GLY A 507 -25.14 -13.67 -5.98
N TYR A 508 -24.85 -13.59 -4.69
CA TYR A 508 -24.73 -12.35 -3.93
C TYR A 508 -23.36 -11.70 -4.17
N GLY A 509 -23.26 -10.38 -4.00
CA GLY A 509 -21.94 -9.74 -3.95
C GLY A 509 -21.10 -10.31 -2.79
N LEU A 510 -21.70 -10.37 -1.60
CA LEU A 510 -21.10 -10.89 -0.39
C LEU A 510 -22.06 -11.87 0.29
N ARG A 511 -21.56 -13.02 0.71
CA ARG A 511 -22.38 -14.02 1.40
C ARG A 511 -21.69 -14.57 2.63
N GLN A 512 -22.46 -14.71 3.70
CA GLN A 512 -22.03 -15.34 4.92
C GLN A 512 -23.04 -16.40 5.40
N ASN A 513 -22.58 -17.63 5.56
CA ASN A 513 -23.31 -18.68 6.26
C ASN A 513 -22.83 -18.78 7.73
N PRO A 514 -23.76 -18.82 8.71
CA PRO A 514 -23.43 -18.83 10.13
C PRO A 514 -23.31 -20.26 10.69
N VAL A 515 -22.38 -20.47 11.60
CA VAL A 515 -22.45 -21.61 12.56
C VAL A 515 -21.96 -21.29 13.98
N ASN A 516 -21.35 -20.13 14.26
CA ASN A 516 -21.01 -19.70 15.62
C ASN A 516 -20.69 -18.19 15.73
N SER A 517 -20.32 -17.75 16.94
CA SER A 517 -20.11 -16.36 17.38
C SER A 517 -18.86 -15.65 16.82
N HIS A 518 -18.02 -16.27 16.00
CA HIS A 518 -16.68 -15.74 15.67
C HIS A 518 -16.50 -15.18 14.25
N ASN A 519 -17.55 -15.14 13.42
CA ASN A 519 -17.41 -14.69 12.04
C ASN A 519 -17.82 -13.23 11.87
N TRP A 520 -16.90 -12.37 11.43
CA TRP A 520 -17.23 -10.98 11.05
C TRP A 520 -16.49 -10.59 9.77
N MET A 521 -17.22 -9.93 8.88
CA MET A 521 -16.69 -9.23 7.69
C MET A 521 -16.94 -7.74 7.87
N THR A 522 -15.95 -6.92 7.59
CA THR A 522 -16.13 -5.46 7.47
C THR A 522 -16.03 -5.06 6.02
N VAL A 523 -16.91 -4.15 5.61
CA VAL A 523 -16.88 -3.57 4.26
C VAL A 523 -16.89 -2.06 4.39
N ALA A 524 -15.94 -1.39 3.74
CA ALA A 524 -15.86 0.06 3.69
C ALA A 524 -15.41 0.51 2.29
N TYR A 525 -15.73 1.75 1.91
CA TYR A 525 -15.26 2.38 0.68
C TYR A 525 -15.38 1.49 -0.57
N SER A 526 -16.42 0.67 -0.67
CA SER A 526 -16.57 -0.33 -1.74
C SER A 526 -17.90 -0.18 -2.45
N ASP A 527 -17.93 -0.49 -3.74
CA ASP A 527 -19.14 -0.56 -4.54
C ASP A 527 -19.61 -2.01 -4.68
N ILE A 528 -20.88 -2.26 -4.36
CA ILE A 528 -21.49 -3.59 -4.47
C ILE A 528 -22.81 -3.47 -5.22
N TYR A 529 -22.80 -3.81 -6.51
CA TYR A 529 -23.89 -3.48 -7.41
C TYR A 529 -24.21 -4.58 -8.42
N GLY A 530 -25.49 -4.78 -8.73
CA GLY A 530 -25.92 -5.57 -9.89
C GLY A 530 -25.65 -7.07 -9.79
N ASN A 531 -25.43 -7.61 -8.58
CA ASN A 531 -25.31 -9.05 -8.34
C ASN A 531 -26.69 -9.70 -8.34
N ALA A 532 -26.85 -10.86 -9.00
CA ALA A 532 -28.15 -11.42 -9.37
C ALA A 532 -29.04 -11.78 -8.18
N LEU A 533 -28.46 -12.17 -7.04
CA LEU A 533 -29.22 -12.41 -5.81
C LEU A 533 -29.27 -11.19 -4.88
N GLY A 534 -28.48 -10.14 -5.14
CA GLY A 534 -28.38 -8.89 -4.37
C GLY A 534 -26.99 -8.64 -3.76
N ALA A 535 -26.80 -7.53 -3.04
CA ALA A 535 -25.46 -7.11 -2.62
C ALA A 535 -24.86 -7.98 -1.49
N MET A 536 -25.62 -8.30 -0.43
CA MET A 536 -25.08 -8.98 0.77
C MET A 536 -26.06 -9.95 1.46
N CYS A 537 -25.73 -11.23 1.64
CA CYS A 537 -26.58 -12.16 2.39
C CYS A 537 -25.96 -12.61 3.73
N THR A 538 -26.68 -12.40 4.83
CA THR A 538 -26.45 -13.06 6.12
C THR A 538 -27.59 -14.05 6.39
N ARG A 539 -27.28 -15.32 6.68
CA ARG A 539 -28.29 -16.39 6.80
C ARG A 539 -28.90 -16.55 8.22
N VAL A 540 -28.57 -15.68 9.17
CA VAL A 540 -29.25 -15.56 10.49
C VAL A 540 -29.37 -14.10 10.91
N ALA A 541 -30.31 -13.84 11.82
CA ALA A 541 -30.70 -12.54 12.37
C ALA A 541 -29.59 -11.74 13.10
N ASP A 542 -28.37 -12.29 13.22
CA ASP A 542 -27.20 -11.55 13.69
C ASP A 542 -26.43 -11.03 12.47
N ASP A 543 -26.54 -9.74 12.18
CA ASP A 543 -25.74 -9.06 11.15
C ASP A 543 -24.26 -9.17 11.46
N LYS A 544 -23.58 -10.01 10.71
CA LYS A 544 -22.13 -10.25 10.84
C LYS A 544 -21.32 -9.67 9.68
N ILE A 545 -22.00 -9.08 8.70
CA ILE A 545 -21.40 -8.21 7.70
C ILE A 545 -21.59 -6.78 8.20
N ASN A 546 -20.51 -6.19 8.69
CA ASN A 546 -20.48 -4.81 9.18
C ASN A 546 -20.23 -3.85 8.01
N VAL A 547 -21.29 -3.22 7.54
CA VAL A 547 -21.23 -2.14 6.54
C VAL A 547 -20.80 -0.86 7.23
N SER A 548 -19.64 -0.34 6.83
CA SER A 548 -19.06 0.89 7.34
C SER A 548 -19.21 2.03 6.32
N THR A 549 -18.47 3.12 6.54
CA THR A 549 -18.46 4.30 5.68
C THR A 549 -17.99 4.02 4.26
N GLY A 550 -18.45 4.85 3.32
CA GLY A 550 -17.98 4.88 1.93
C GLY A 550 -18.55 3.78 1.04
N VAL A 551 -19.38 2.90 1.56
CA VAL A 551 -20.04 1.84 0.77
C VAL A 551 -21.13 2.44 -0.11
N VAL A 552 -21.14 2.03 -1.38
CA VAL A 552 -22.14 2.42 -2.37
C VAL A 552 -22.66 1.20 -3.13
N SER A 553 -23.79 1.39 -3.82
CA SER A 553 -24.38 0.40 -4.73
C SER A 553 -24.80 1.14 -5.98
N CYS A 554 -23.87 1.39 -6.89
CA CYS A 554 -24.08 2.14 -8.13
C CYS A 554 -23.49 1.40 -9.32
N VAL A 555 -23.92 1.75 -10.54
CA VAL A 555 -23.31 1.15 -11.74
C VAL A 555 -21.82 1.56 -11.77
N PRO A 556 -20.86 0.61 -11.77
CA PRO A 556 -19.44 0.96 -11.73
C PRO A 556 -18.96 1.71 -12.97
N GLN A 557 -19.64 1.55 -14.11
CA GLN A 557 -19.32 2.20 -15.40
C GLN A 557 -17.86 1.96 -15.85
N PHE A 558 -17.57 0.72 -16.21
CA PHE A 558 -16.28 0.35 -16.80
C PHE A 558 -16.11 0.89 -18.23
N VAL A 559 -14.86 1.03 -18.67
CA VAL A 559 -14.50 1.54 -20.01
C VAL A 559 -15.11 0.68 -21.13
N ALA A 560 -15.03 -0.65 -21.01
CA ALA A 560 -15.59 -1.58 -21.97
C ALA A 560 -15.85 -2.95 -21.34
N SER A 561 -16.57 -3.82 -22.04
CA SER A 561 -16.71 -5.22 -21.61
C SER A 561 -15.34 -5.91 -21.57
N GLY A 562 -14.99 -6.51 -20.42
CA GLY A 562 -13.70 -7.16 -20.20
C GLY A 562 -12.55 -6.22 -19.82
N ASP A 563 -12.74 -4.91 -19.94
CA ASP A 563 -11.84 -3.88 -19.41
C ASP A 563 -12.46 -3.30 -18.14
N TYR A 564 -11.97 -3.72 -16.99
CA TYR A 564 -12.52 -3.39 -15.68
C TYR A 564 -11.96 -2.09 -15.08
N CYS A 565 -11.30 -1.27 -15.89
CA CYS A 565 -10.94 0.08 -15.48
C CYS A 565 -12.16 1.02 -15.60
N LEU A 566 -12.21 2.04 -14.74
CA LEU A 566 -13.34 2.96 -14.64
C LEU A 566 -13.36 3.95 -15.81
N SER A 567 -14.56 4.30 -16.27
CA SER A 567 -14.78 5.40 -17.20
C SER A 567 -14.95 6.75 -16.48
N ALA A 568 -14.79 7.86 -17.22
CA ALA A 568 -14.84 9.22 -16.66
C ALA A 568 -16.15 9.60 -15.96
N SER A 569 -17.26 8.93 -16.25
CA SER A 569 -18.56 9.17 -15.63
C SER A 569 -18.81 8.35 -14.36
N SER A 570 -17.91 7.41 -14.05
CA SER A 570 -18.08 6.49 -12.93
C SER A 570 -18.06 7.23 -11.60
N ALA A 571 -19.03 6.91 -10.74
CA ALA A 571 -19.07 7.43 -9.37
C ALA A 571 -18.05 6.75 -8.43
N CYS A 572 -17.38 5.70 -8.91
CA CYS A 572 -16.34 4.97 -8.18
C CYS A 572 -14.96 5.62 -8.31
N VAL A 573 -14.80 6.61 -9.20
CA VAL A 573 -13.58 7.41 -9.35
C VAL A 573 -13.37 8.27 -8.11
N ASP A 574 -12.13 8.30 -7.59
CA ASP A 574 -11.69 9.08 -6.43
C ASP A 574 -12.54 8.84 -5.15
N ARG A 575 -13.13 7.65 -5.00
CA ARG A 575 -14.04 7.31 -3.89
C ARG A 575 -13.42 6.34 -2.87
N GLY A 576 -12.26 5.78 -3.17
CA GLY A 576 -11.50 4.92 -2.28
C GLY A 576 -10.80 5.70 -1.17
N GLU A 577 -10.36 4.97 -0.14
CA GLU A 577 -9.50 5.47 0.93
C GLU A 577 -8.02 5.24 0.64
N ASP A 578 -7.15 5.96 1.36
CA ASP A 578 -5.70 5.76 1.28
C ASP A 578 -5.27 4.46 1.99
N LEU A 579 -4.84 3.49 1.18
CA LEU A 579 -4.31 2.21 1.65
C LEU A 579 -2.80 2.06 1.40
N SER A 580 -2.07 3.16 1.18
CA SER A 580 -0.62 3.16 0.93
C SER A 580 0.17 2.54 2.09
N LEU A 581 -0.20 2.84 3.35
CA LEU A 581 0.39 2.23 4.55
C LEU A 581 0.09 0.73 4.67
N ALA A 582 -0.97 0.26 4.02
CA ALA A 582 -1.25 -1.16 3.92
C ALA A 582 -0.37 -1.84 2.86
N GLY A 583 0.40 -1.12 2.05
CA GLY A 583 1.22 -1.63 0.95
C GLY A 583 0.47 -1.73 -0.38
N VAL A 584 -0.57 -0.93 -0.58
CA VAL A 584 -1.30 -0.80 -1.85
C VAL A 584 -0.82 0.46 -2.55
N THR A 585 0.25 0.35 -3.35
CA THR A 585 0.94 1.51 -3.95
C THR A 585 0.87 1.56 -5.48
N MET A 586 0.56 0.43 -6.10
CA MET A 586 0.39 0.28 -7.55
C MET A 586 -0.99 -0.29 -7.85
N ASP A 587 -1.51 -0.10 -9.06
CA ASP A 587 -2.71 -0.77 -9.57
C ASP A 587 -2.34 -2.02 -10.41
N ILE A 588 -3.34 -2.71 -10.94
CA ILE A 588 -3.14 -3.93 -11.75
C ILE A 588 -2.36 -3.68 -13.05
N GLN A 589 -2.35 -2.45 -13.57
CA GLN A 589 -1.64 -2.07 -14.80
C GLN A 589 -0.21 -1.58 -14.51
N GLY A 590 0.18 -1.49 -13.25
CA GLY A 590 1.47 -0.94 -12.84
C GLY A 590 1.50 0.59 -12.84
N LYS A 591 0.35 1.26 -12.73
CA LYS A 591 0.26 2.68 -12.41
C LYS A 591 0.36 2.88 -10.90
N ARG A 592 0.99 3.97 -10.46
CA ARG A 592 1.02 4.33 -9.03
C ARG A 592 -0.35 4.87 -8.60
N ARG A 593 -0.79 4.48 -7.41
CA ARG A 593 -1.95 5.10 -6.73
C ARG A 593 -1.46 6.29 -5.92
N LEU A 594 -1.81 7.51 -6.35
CA LEU A 594 -1.34 8.76 -5.74
C LEU A 594 -2.53 9.68 -5.45
N GLY A 595 -2.90 9.83 -4.18
CA GLY A 595 -3.84 10.87 -3.76
C GLY A 595 -5.30 10.44 -3.74
N ALA A 596 -6.08 10.78 -4.76
CA ALA A 596 -7.50 10.42 -4.79
C ALA A 596 -7.63 9.01 -5.37
N PHE A 597 -8.08 8.06 -4.54
CA PHE A 597 -7.99 6.63 -4.86
C PHE A 597 -9.26 6.15 -5.54
N ASP A 598 -9.14 5.38 -6.62
CA ASP A 598 -10.28 4.71 -7.23
C ASP A 598 -10.66 3.44 -6.47
N GLN A 599 -11.96 3.12 -6.50
CA GLN A 599 -12.40 1.78 -6.12
C GLN A 599 -12.09 0.79 -7.27
N GLY A 600 -11.76 -0.45 -6.91
CA GLY A 600 -11.43 -1.51 -7.86
C GLY A 600 -9.93 -1.64 -8.17
N CYS A 601 -9.63 -2.54 -9.11
CA CYS A 601 -8.25 -2.97 -9.40
C CYS A 601 -7.42 -2.01 -10.26
N CYS A 602 -8.05 -1.08 -10.99
CA CYS A 602 -7.35 -0.06 -11.76
C CYS A 602 -7.37 1.29 -11.02
N GLU A 603 -6.37 2.12 -11.31
CA GLU A 603 -6.40 3.55 -11.07
C GLU A 603 -6.63 4.27 -12.41
N SER A 604 -7.69 5.07 -12.51
CA SER A 604 -7.98 5.86 -13.70
C SER A 604 -7.22 7.18 -13.71
N ASP A 605 -7.09 7.78 -14.89
CA ASP A 605 -6.49 9.12 -15.04
C ASP A 605 -7.54 10.23 -14.95
N TYR A 606 -8.78 9.88 -14.55
CA TYR A 606 -9.92 10.79 -14.49
C TYR A 606 -10.02 11.43 -13.09
N SER A 607 -10.54 12.65 -13.03
CA SER A 607 -10.98 13.26 -11.77
C SER A 607 -12.41 12.85 -11.45
N ALA A 608 -12.72 12.74 -10.15
CA ALA A 608 -14.07 12.48 -9.65
C ALA A 608 -15.13 13.36 -10.36
N PRO A 609 -16.26 12.78 -10.80
CA PRO A 609 -17.39 13.57 -11.27
C PRO A 609 -17.85 14.57 -10.22
N ALA A 610 -18.28 15.76 -10.66
CA ALA A 610 -18.78 16.80 -9.77
C ALA A 610 -20.01 16.32 -8.99
N ARG A 611 -19.96 16.39 -7.66
CA ARG A 611 -21.10 16.05 -6.80
C ARG A 611 -22.06 17.25 -6.68
N LEU A 612 -23.35 17.00 -6.81
CA LEU A 612 -24.38 18.04 -6.93
C LEU A 612 -25.13 18.25 -5.62
N ALA A 613 -25.55 19.49 -5.36
CA ALA A 613 -26.42 19.81 -4.22
C ALA A 613 -27.83 19.20 -4.38
N GLN A 614 -28.28 19.02 -5.63
CA GLN A 614 -29.55 18.39 -5.96
C GLN A 614 -29.30 17.37 -7.07
N VAL A 615 -29.78 16.14 -6.84
CA VAL A 615 -29.69 15.04 -7.80
C VAL A 615 -31.09 14.47 -8.02
N TYR A 616 -31.42 14.10 -9.25
CA TYR A 616 -32.71 13.53 -9.63
C TYR A 616 -32.56 12.07 -10.06
N VAL A 617 -33.46 11.22 -9.58
CA VAL A 617 -33.50 9.77 -9.86
C VAL A 617 -34.88 9.37 -10.38
N ASP A 618 -34.92 8.71 -11.52
CA ASP A 618 -36.15 8.20 -12.14
C ASP A 618 -35.94 6.79 -12.70
N ALA A 619 -36.65 5.80 -12.17
CA ALA A 619 -36.62 4.42 -12.66
C ALA A 619 -36.98 4.30 -14.17
N ALA A 620 -37.66 5.30 -14.74
CA ALA A 620 -37.98 5.36 -16.16
C ALA A 620 -36.81 5.83 -17.06
N ALA A 621 -35.72 6.34 -16.48
CA ALA A 621 -34.51 6.67 -17.24
C ALA A 621 -33.92 5.42 -17.92
N SER A 622 -33.28 5.60 -19.08
CA SER A 622 -32.70 4.48 -19.83
C SER A 622 -31.58 3.78 -19.06
N ASP A 623 -30.72 4.58 -18.42
CA ASP A 623 -29.45 4.19 -17.80
C ASP A 623 -29.01 5.25 -16.75
N ASP A 624 -27.85 5.04 -16.12
CA ASP A 624 -27.25 5.92 -15.12
C ASP A 624 -26.22 6.93 -15.70
N LEU A 625 -26.18 7.12 -17.02
CA LEU A 625 -25.20 8.00 -17.67
C LEU A 625 -25.56 9.48 -17.55
N GLY A 626 -26.83 9.83 -17.33
CA GLY A 626 -27.25 11.21 -17.04
C GLY A 626 -26.54 11.77 -15.81
N ASP A 627 -26.27 13.07 -15.75
CA ASP A 627 -25.54 13.70 -14.63
C ASP A 627 -26.38 13.83 -13.34
N GLY A 628 -27.70 13.62 -13.45
CA GLY A 628 -28.65 13.78 -12.36
C GLY A 628 -28.99 15.23 -12.02
N SER A 629 -28.57 16.22 -12.82
CA SER A 629 -28.81 17.66 -12.53
C SER A 629 -30.25 18.11 -12.76
N SER A 630 -31.05 17.31 -13.47
CA SER A 630 -32.47 17.55 -13.74
C SER A 630 -33.24 16.23 -13.92
N TRP A 631 -34.57 16.27 -13.94
CA TRP A 631 -35.38 15.10 -14.33
C TRP A 631 -35.08 14.58 -15.75
N ALA A 632 -34.67 15.46 -16.68
CA ALA A 632 -34.33 15.07 -18.04
C ALA A 632 -32.98 14.35 -18.14
N THR A 633 -32.10 14.58 -17.16
CA THR A 633 -30.78 13.95 -17.03
C THR A 633 -30.71 13.06 -15.80
N ALA A 634 -31.87 12.59 -15.31
CA ALA A 634 -31.97 11.83 -14.07
C ALA A 634 -31.12 10.56 -14.14
N LYS A 635 -30.56 10.18 -13.00
CA LYS A 635 -30.02 8.84 -12.78
C LYS A 635 -31.18 7.84 -12.80
N LYS A 636 -30.92 6.60 -13.20
CA LYS A 636 -31.92 5.54 -13.17
C LYS A 636 -32.04 4.91 -11.79
N THR A 637 -30.91 4.69 -11.14
CA THR A 637 -30.82 4.00 -9.85
C THR A 637 -30.66 4.99 -8.70
N ILE A 638 -31.26 4.67 -7.56
CA ILE A 638 -31.16 5.50 -6.34
C ILE A 638 -29.70 5.52 -5.88
N GLY A 639 -29.01 4.38 -5.89
CA GLY A 639 -27.62 4.31 -5.47
C GLY A 639 -26.69 5.19 -6.30
N SER A 640 -26.87 5.24 -7.63
CA SER A 640 -26.11 6.16 -8.50
C SER A 640 -26.46 7.64 -8.23
N GLY A 641 -27.73 7.94 -7.93
CA GLY A 641 -28.14 9.28 -7.50
C GLY A 641 -27.51 9.72 -6.18
N LEU A 642 -27.46 8.84 -5.19
CA LEU A 642 -26.81 9.09 -3.90
C LEU A 642 -25.29 9.25 -4.05
N ALA A 643 -24.66 8.47 -4.93
CA ALA A 643 -23.23 8.58 -5.20
C ALA A 643 -22.85 9.93 -5.83
N ALA A 644 -23.75 10.51 -6.64
CA ALA A 644 -23.60 11.83 -7.26
C ALA A 644 -23.98 13.02 -6.35
N ALA A 645 -24.56 12.78 -5.17
CA ALA A 645 -24.96 13.83 -4.25
C ALA A 645 -23.76 14.36 -3.43
N ALA A 646 -23.66 15.68 -3.28
CA ALA A 646 -22.70 16.32 -2.40
C ALA A 646 -23.10 16.14 -0.92
N THR A 647 -22.15 16.26 0.00
CA THR A 647 -22.43 16.35 1.44
C THR A 647 -23.38 17.51 1.71
N GLY A 648 -24.47 17.26 2.44
CA GLY A 648 -25.58 18.22 2.64
C GLY A 648 -26.59 18.28 1.49
N GLY A 649 -26.35 17.56 0.40
CA GLY A 649 -27.20 17.52 -0.79
C GLY A 649 -28.45 16.66 -0.65
N THR A 650 -29.34 16.77 -1.64
CA THR A 650 -30.60 16.00 -1.71
C THR A 650 -30.71 15.22 -3.01
N CYS A 651 -30.98 13.93 -2.88
CA CYS A 651 -31.36 13.03 -3.96
C CYS A 651 -32.90 12.91 -4.00
N TYR A 652 -33.52 13.47 -5.05
CA TYR A 652 -34.96 13.43 -5.30
C TYR A 652 -35.33 12.23 -6.16
N VAL A 653 -36.29 11.43 -5.71
CA VAL A 653 -36.67 10.17 -6.36
C VAL A 653 -38.11 10.24 -6.89
N ALA A 654 -38.28 10.02 -8.19
CA ALA A 654 -39.57 9.94 -8.85
C ALA A 654 -40.35 8.69 -8.43
N GLY A 655 -41.68 8.75 -8.55
CA GLY A 655 -42.54 7.60 -8.29
C GLY A 655 -42.18 6.43 -9.21
N GLY A 656 -41.99 5.26 -8.62
CA GLY A 656 -41.50 4.06 -9.30
C GLY A 656 -41.11 2.99 -8.28
N THR A 657 -40.85 1.78 -8.79
CA THR A 657 -40.28 0.69 -8.01
C THR A 657 -38.79 0.57 -8.32
N TYR A 658 -37.98 0.56 -7.29
CA TYR A 658 -36.52 0.46 -7.35
C TYR A 658 -36.10 -0.82 -6.64
N ASP A 659 -35.68 -1.82 -7.42
CA ASP A 659 -35.20 -3.11 -6.92
C ASP A 659 -33.70 -3.02 -6.58
N GLU A 660 -33.41 -2.30 -5.50
CA GLU A 660 -32.07 -1.91 -5.08
C GLU A 660 -31.90 -2.00 -3.57
N GLN A 661 -30.70 -2.38 -3.12
CA GLN A 661 -30.26 -2.18 -1.75
C GLN A 661 -29.61 -0.80 -1.63
N ILE A 662 -30.08 0.01 -0.69
CA ILE A 662 -29.66 1.41 -0.56
C ILE A 662 -28.69 1.58 0.61
N PHE A 663 -27.51 2.13 0.32
CA PHE A 663 -26.54 2.56 1.32
C PHE A 663 -26.52 4.10 1.37
N MET A 664 -26.87 4.67 2.52
CA MET A 664 -26.94 6.13 2.68
C MET A 664 -25.56 6.74 2.95
N PRO A 665 -25.09 7.68 2.12
CA PRO A 665 -23.91 8.48 2.42
C PRO A 665 -24.17 9.44 3.60
N GLY A 666 -23.11 9.81 4.33
CA GLY A 666 -23.19 10.74 5.46
C GLY A 666 -23.67 12.13 5.05
N SER A 667 -24.55 12.71 5.86
CA SER A 667 -25.14 14.03 5.64
C SER A 667 -25.84 14.21 4.28
N VAL A 668 -26.36 13.15 3.66
CA VAL A 668 -27.15 13.23 2.42
C VAL A 668 -28.63 12.95 2.70
N THR A 669 -29.51 13.64 1.98
CA THR A 669 -30.96 13.42 2.04
C THR A 669 -31.45 12.59 0.86
N LEU A 670 -32.12 11.47 1.12
CA LEU A 670 -32.94 10.73 0.16
C LEU A 670 -34.40 11.18 0.31
N ALA A 671 -34.99 11.76 -0.73
CA ALA A 671 -36.33 12.33 -0.71
C ALA A 671 -37.21 11.79 -1.85
N GLY A 672 -38.14 10.91 -1.53
CA GLY A 672 -39.17 10.49 -2.47
C GLY A 672 -40.22 11.57 -2.71
N THR A 673 -40.71 11.68 -3.94
CA THR A 673 -41.78 12.63 -4.31
C THR A 673 -43.11 12.31 -3.62
N ASN A 674 -43.37 11.04 -3.32
CA ASN A 674 -44.56 10.58 -2.61
C ASN A 674 -44.29 9.21 -1.98
N ARG A 675 -44.51 9.10 -0.67
CA ARG A 675 -44.28 7.85 0.09
C ARG A 675 -45.09 6.66 -0.39
N ASN A 676 -46.19 6.85 -1.09
CA ASN A 676 -46.99 5.76 -1.67
C ASN A 676 -46.53 5.36 -3.08
N ALA A 677 -45.73 6.20 -3.75
CA ALA A 677 -45.35 6.02 -5.14
C ALA A 677 -43.88 5.60 -5.31
N VAL A 678 -42.99 6.01 -4.40
CA VAL A 678 -41.58 5.59 -4.40
C VAL A 678 -41.43 4.33 -3.57
N ILE A 679 -41.18 3.20 -4.22
CA ILE A 679 -41.09 1.88 -3.57
C ILE A 679 -39.67 1.35 -3.73
N VAL A 680 -38.96 1.17 -2.61
CA VAL A 680 -37.67 0.48 -2.56
C VAL A 680 -37.92 -0.98 -2.16
N SER A 681 -37.51 -1.90 -3.02
CA SER A 681 -37.79 -3.32 -2.90
C SER A 681 -36.51 -4.13 -2.89
N CYS A 682 -36.41 -5.08 -1.97
CA CYS A 682 -35.38 -6.12 -1.98
C CYS A 682 -36.02 -7.48 -1.69
N THR A 683 -35.47 -8.55 -2.26
CA THR A 683 -35.96 -9.93 -2.03
C THR A 683 -35.00 -10.71 -1.16
N GLY A 684 -35.45 -11.37 -0.08
CA GLY A 684 -34.59 -12.26 0.73
C GLY A 684 -34.26 -11.69 2.12
N THR A 685 -33.05 -11.90 2.63
CA THR A 685 -32.65 -11.51 4.00
C THR A 685 -32.04 -10.11 4.11
N PHE A 686 -32.29 -9.22 3.14
CA PHE A 686 -31.62 -7.91 3.02
C PHE A 686 -32.22 -6.79 3.85
N HIS A 687 -31.45 -5.72 4.06
CA HIS A 687 -31.99 -4.44 4.48
C HIS A 687 -32.28 -3.60 3.25
N ASN A 688 -33.47 -3.01 3.11
CA ASN A 688 -33.75 -2.18 1.94
C ASN A 688 -32.94 -0.89 1.97
N VAL A 689 -32.84 -0.27 3.15
CA VAL A 689 -32.03 0.94 3.36
C VAL A 689 -31.13 0.75 4.58
N THR A 690 -29.84 0.98 4.42
CA THR A 690 -28.84 0.97 5.49
C THR A 690 -28.30 2.38 5.69
N ILE A 691 -28.42 2.90 6.91
CA ILE A 691 -27.90 4.19 7.35
C ILE A 691 -26.75 3.94 8.33
N ALA A 692 -25.54 3.76 7.78
CA ALA A 692 -24.33 3.54 8.58
C ALA A 692 -23.59 4.84 8.93
N GLU A 693 -23.77 5.88 8.13
CA GLU A 693 -23.12 7.18 8.34
C GLU A 693 -24.02 8.18 9.06
N ASN A 694 -23.39 9.20 9.65
CA ASN A 694 -24.08 10.15 10.50
C ASN A 694 -24.86 11.20 9.67
N ASP A 695 -25.87 11.79 10.31
CA ASP A 695 -26.62 12.96 9.80
C ASP A 695 -27.39 12.73 8.48
N SER A 696 -27.52 11.49 8.01
CA SER A 696 -28.27 11.16 6.80
C SER A 696 -29.78 11.20 7.04
N VAL A 697 -30.53 11.59 6.01
CA VAL A 697 -31.99 11.75 6.07
C VAL A 697 -32.65 10.87 5.02
N VAL A 698 -33.65 10.10 5.42
CA VAL A 698 -34.51 9.33 4.51
C VAL A 698 -35.94 9.79 4.70
N ARG A 699 -36.60 10.22 3.61
CA ARG A 699 -37.99 10.65 3.69
C ARG A 699 -38.82 10.36 2.45
N GLY A 700 -40.12 10.15 2.67
CA GLY A 700 -41.09 10.09 1.58
C GLY A 700 -40.97 8.85 0.69
N ILE A 701 -40.51 7.71 1.24
CA ILE A 701 -40.39 6.44 0.50
C ILE A 701 -41.16 5.29 1.19
N SER A 702 -41.51 4.27 0.42
CA SER A 702 -41.99 2.99 0.90
C SER A 702 -40.88 1.94 0.79
N THR A 703 -40.76 1.04 1.77
CA THR A 703 -39.92 -0.15 1.66
C THR A 703 -40.76 -1.41 1.75
N ARG A 704 -40.47 -2.42 0.91
CA ARG A 704 -41.16 -3.73 0.89
C ARG A 704 -40.20 -4.88 0.62
N GLY A 705 -40.46 -6.03 1.25
CA GLY A 705 -39.57 -7.20 1.15
C GLY A 705 -38.23 -6.97 1.85
N GLY A 706 -37.48 -8.04 2.10
CA GLY A 706 -36.23 -7.98 2.86
C GLY A 706 -36.42 -8.36 4.34
N ASN A 707 -35.29 -8.52 5.05
CA ASN A 707 -35.23 -8.69 6.49
C ASN A 707 -35.54 -7.38 7.23
N ARG A 708 -34.98 -6.24 6.81
CA ARG A 708 -35.23 -4.94 7.46
C ARG A 708 -35.68 -3.88 6.47
N GLY A 709 -36.70 -3.10 6.86
CA GLY A 709 -37.14 -1.96 6.07
C GLY A 709 -36.08 -0.87 6.03
N ILE A 710 -35.68 -0.36 7.20
CA ILE A 710 -34.57 0.59 7.33
C ILE A 710 -33.71 0.18 8.54
N ASP A 711 -32.40 0.08 8.33
CA ASP A 711 -31.42 -0.24 9.36
C ASP A 711 -30.60 1.01 9.74
N ILE A 712 -30.58 1.40 11.03
CA ILE A 712 -29.99 2.67 11.47
C ILE A 712 -28.88 2.44 12.51
N THR A 713 -27.63 2.49 12.04
CA THR A 713 -26.43 2.37 12.89
C THR A 713 -25.65 3.68 13.01
N GLY A 714 -25.78 4.60 12.06
CA GLY A 714 -25.20 5.95 12.08
C GLY A 714 -25.96 6.93 12.98
N ASP A 715 -25.26 7.82 13.68
CA ASP A 715 -25.79 8.76 14.69
C ASP A 715 -26.51 9.96 14.04
N ARG A 716 -27.52 10.51 14.73
CA ARG A 716 -28.36 11.64 14.25
C ARG A 716 -29.06 11.42 12.91
N ALA A 717 -29.24 10.17 12.48
CA ALA A 717 -30.04 9.86 11.30
C ALA A 717 -31.51 10.28 11.48
N ARG A 718 -32.18 10.70 10.41
CA ARG A 718 -33.61 11.05 10.45
C ARG A 718 -34.39 10.27 9.39
N VAL A 719 -35.43 9.56 9.83
CA VAL A 719 -36.38 8.86 8.97
C VAL A 719 -37.75 9.48 9.15
N SER A 720 -38.36 9.97 8.08
CA SER A 720 -39.65 10.68 8.16
C SER A 720 -40.58 10.38 6.98
N ASP A 721 -41.88 10.36 7.23
CA ASP A 721 -42.90 10.21 6.18
C ASP A 721 -42.74 8.93 5.32
N CYS A 722 -42.24 7.83 5.89
CA CYS A 722 -42.04 6.57 5.17
C CYS A 722 -43.16 5.55 5.43
N ILE A 723 -43.26 4.52 4.58
CA ILE A 723 -44.09 3.32 4.83
C ILE A 723 -43.18 2.10 4.84
N LEU A 724 -43.09 1.39 5.97
CA LEU A 724 -42.21 0.23 6.15
C LEU A 724 -43.08 -1.00 6.37
N SER A 725 -43.19 -1.86 5.34
CA SER A 725 -44.11 -3.00 5.39
C SER A 725 -43.61 -4.28 4.73
N GLY A 726 -43.92 -5.43 5.33
CA GLY A 726 -43.57 -6.75 4.80
C GLY A 726 -42.15 -7.20 5.13
N HIS A 727 -41.59 -6.70 6.24
CA HIS A 727 -40.22 -6.98 6.70
C HIS A 727 -40.21 -7.93 7.90
N ALA A 728 -39.05 -8.54 8.18
CA ALA A 728 -38.85 -9.17 9.48
C ALA A 728 -38.81 -8.11 10.59
N TYR A 729 -38.07 -7.02 10.38
CA TYR A 729 -38.04 -5.82 11.22
C TYR A 729 -38.42 -4.59 10.40
N GLY A 730 -39.43 -3.83 10.83
CA GLY A 730 -39.79 -2.57 10.14
C GLY A 730 -38.64 -1.55 10.13
N VAL A 731 -38.13 -1.24 11.33
CA VAL A 731 -36.87 -0.50 11.55
C VAL A 731 -35.99 -1.39 12.42
N GLY A 732 -34.78 -1.70 11.99
CA GLY A 732 -33.81 -2.42 12.82
C GLY A 732 -32.63 -1.54 13.19
N HIS A 733 -32.09 -1.76 14.39
CA HIS A 733 -31.14 -0.87 15.07
C HIS A 733 -31.58 0.62 15.12
N ILE A 734 -31.35 1.27 16.26
CA ILE A 734 -31.55 2.71 16.36
C ILE A 734 -30.36 3.25 17.14
N SER A 735 -29.44 3.86 16.42
CA SER A 735 -28.28 4.55 17.00
C SER A 735 -28.72 5.70 17.93
N GLN A 736 -27.77 6.24 18.70
CA GLN A 736 -28.07 7.37 19.57
C GLN A 736 -28.60 8.56 18.75
N ARG A 737 -29.61 9.26 19.28
CA ARG A 737 -30.19 10.50 18.70
C ARG A 737 -30.81 10.37 17.30
N ALA A 738 -30.97 9.15 16.76
CA ALA A 738 -31.74 8.95 15.55
C ALA A 738 -33.23 9.28 15.80
N VAL A 739 -33.90 9.84 14.79
CA VAL A 739 -35.31 10.25 14.87
C VAL A 739 -36.10 9.49 13.80
N VAL A 740 -37.12 8.75 14.21
CA VAL A 740 -38.12 8.14 13.32
C VAL A 740 -39.47 8.78 13.61
N GLU A 741 -40.05 9.49 12.65
CA GLU A 741 -41.30 10.25 12.82
C GLU A 741 -42.23 10.12 11.61
N ASN A 742 -43.54 10.28 11.82
CA ASN A 742 -44.55 10.29 10.74
C ASN A 742 -44.51 9.07 9.78
N CYS A 743 -43.92 7.95 10.22
CA CYS A 743 -43.79 6.72 9.44
C CYS A 743 -44.95 5.76 9.75
N LEU A 744 -45.45 5.08 8.71
CA LEU A 744 -46.37 3.95 8.87
C LEU A 744 -45.57 2.65 8.87
N ILE A 745 -45.42 2.02 10.03
CA ILE A 745 -44.75 0.73 10.18
C ILE A 745 -45.83 -0.33 10.37
N THR A 746 -46.00 -1.23 9.41
CA THR A 746 -47.14 -2.17 9.39
C THR A 746 -46.78 -3.48 8.72
N SER A 747 -47.48 -4.57 9.06
CA SER A 747 -47.29 -5.89 8.42
C SER A 747 -45.83 -6.40 8.46
N ASN A 748 -45.10 -6.09 9.53
CA ASN A 748 -43.77 -6.64 9.80
C ASN A 748 -43.87 -7.71 10.89
N SER A 749 -42.93 -8.66 10.91
CA SER A 749 -42.95 -9.70 11.96
C SER A 749 -42.53 -9.18 13.34
N THR A 750 -41.66 -8.18 13.35
CA THR A 750 -41.09 -7.44 14.49
C THR A 750 -41.03 -5.96 14.12
#